data_AF-A0AAW0NZF9-F1
#
_entry.id   AF-A0AAW0NZF9-F1
#
_cell.length_a   1.000
_cell.length_b   1.000
_cell.length_c   1.000
_cell.angle_alpha   90.00
_cell.angle_beta   90.00
_cell.angle_gamma   90.00
#
_symmetry.space_group_name_H-M   'P 1'
#
loop_
_entity.id
_entity.type
_entity.pdbx_description
1 polymer ?
#
loop_
_entity_poly.entity_id
_entity_poly.type
_entity_poly.pdbx_seq_one_letter_code
_entity_poly.pdbx_strand_id
1 'polypeptide(L)'
;MDILKSLGHPEELLNLFKFKMGGCRAVMPKLDYESMSESLRTCYVYLNQTSRSFAAVIQALDGELRHAVCIFYLVLRALDTVEDDMTIPLEKKVPMLNNFHTYLYQDEWCFIESQEKDRRVLEDFPTISLEFRNLAHEYREVISDICHRMGVGMAEFLEKKVGSMKEWDKYCHYVAGLVGIGLSQLFSASQLEDPEVGQDSDLANSMGLFLQKTNIIRDYLEDTQDGRAFWPKEAWNQFADHLEDFAQPKKLEAALSCLNFLVTDALRHVPDVITYLSRLRNQSVFNFCAIPQVMAIATLSACYNNPMVFQGVVKIRKGQAVTLMMEATNMRAVQAIIFQYSQEILHKVSLTDPSRDKTLHVLAVIREKSQSSYVSRAHHLSPMYLSAAMLLAALSWQMNCLTTVCLLMVRLHVTWTTAHPLSPLEIVDFVNKANTTWRAGHNFYGVDASYIKSLCGTIMNGKKLPLIFHETDNIQLPDSFDARKQWPNCPTIGQIRDQGNCGSCWAFGAVEAISDRICIVSDGKVTVQISAEDLLTCCDECGMGCYGGYPSAAWDYWAQKGLVTGGLYNSKVGCRPYTIAPCEHHVNGTRPPCQGETDTPKCVEQCIDGYSPSYPKDKYFGGHTYNVPSSEDQIKTEVYKNGPVEAAFTVYADFLQYKSGVYQHLTGDMLGGHAVKVLGWGEDNGTPYWLVANSWNEDWGDKGYFKIKRGNDECGIESEIVAGMPR
;
A
#
# COMPACT_ATOMS: atom_id res chain seq x y z
N MET A 1 8.10 -2.52 3.62
CA MET A 1 7.62 -2.16 4.99
C MET A 1 6.74 -3.22 5.65
N ASP A 2 5.74 -3.80 4.96
CA ASP A 2 4.81 -4.76 5.60
C ASP A 2 5.47 -6.09 6.03
N ILE A 3 6.44 -6.58 5.25
CA ILE A 3 7.26 -7.76 5.58
C ILE A 3 8.12 -7.51 6.82
N LEU A 4 8.75 -6.32 6.92
CA LEU A 4 9.55 -5.91 8.08
C LEU A 4 8.73 -5.84 9.38
N LYS A 5 7.49 -5.35 9.30
CA LYS A 5 6.55 -5.31 10.45
C LYS A 5 6.06 -6.70 10.88
N SER A 6 6.21 -7.72 10.02
CA SER A 6 5.85 -9.11 10.30
C SER A 6 7.06 -10.02 10.54
N LEU A 7 8.30 -9.49 10.61
CA LEU A 7 9.51 -10.28 10.90
C LEU A 7 9.49 -10.98 12.25
N GLY A 8 8.73 -10.45 13.23
CA GLY A 8 8.47 -11.10 14.51
C GLY A 8 7.34 -12.16 14.47
N HIS A 9 6.69 -12.36 13.32
CA HIS A 9 5.52 -13.22 13.15
C HIS A 9 5.69 -14.13 11.90
N PRO A 10 6.43 -15.26 12.03
CA PRO A 10 6.78 -16.13 10.90
C PRO A 10 5.58 -16.64 10.08
N GLU A 11 4.43 -16.86 10.72
CA GLU A 11 3.20 -17.28 10.04
C GLU A 11 2.59 -16.17 9.16
N GLU A 12 2.68 -14.89 9.59
CA GLU A 12 2.25 -13.74 8.79
C GLU A 12 3.12 -13.58 7.55
N LEU A 13 4.43 -13.83 7.66
CA LEU A 13 5.36 -13.82 6.52
C LEU A 13 5.05 -14.91 5.51
N LEU A 14 4.79 -16.14 5.99
CA LEU A 14 4.45 -17.26 5.13
C LEU A 14 3.11 -17.00 4.40
N ASN A 15 2.12 -16.43 5.09
CA ASN A 15 0.83 -16.10 4.48
C ASN A 15 0.92 -14.90 3.53
N LEU A 16 1.72 -13.87 3.85
CA LEU A 16 2.07 -12.79 2.92
C LEU A 16 2.73 -13.34 1.66
N PHE A 17 3.63 -14.31 1.82
CA PHE A 17 4.31 -14.98 0.73
C PHE A 17 3.34 -15.82 -0.11
N LYS A 18 2.47 -16.64 0.52
CA LYS A 18 1.42 -17.40 -0.18
C LYS A 18 0.44 -16.51 -0.91
N PHE A 19 0.03 -15.39 -0.32
CA PHE A 19 -0.84 -14.39 -0.95
C PHE A 19 -0.16 -13.78 -2.18
N LYS A 20 1.12 -13.39 -2.08
CA LYS A 20 1.92 -12.90 -3.21
C LYS A 20 2.16 -13.95 -4.30
N MET A 21 2.18 -15.24 -3.96
CA MET A 21 2.35 -16.36 -4.90
C MET A 21 1.05 -16.91 -5.49
N GLY A 22 -0.10 -16.24 -5.31
CA GLY A 22 -1.38 -16.69 -5.86
C GLY A 22 -2.01 -17.89 -5.16
N GLY A 23 -1.59 -18.18 -3.92
CA GLY A 23 -2.10 -19.29 -3.10
C GLY A 23 -3.57 -19.13 -2.63
N CYS A 24 -4.23 -18.02 -2.98
CA CYS A 24 -5.58 -17.68 -2.52
C CYS A 24 -6.64 -17.86 -3.62
N ARG A 25 -6.71 -19.03 -4.27
CA ARG A 25 -7.72 -19.29 -5.33
C ARG A 25 -9.17 -19.00 -4.92
N ALA A 26 -9.50 -19.08 -3.62
CA ALA A 26 -10.84 -18.79 -3.09
C ALA A 26 -11.14 -17.29 -2.83
N VAL A 27 -10.11 -16.43 -2.84
CA VAL A 27 -10.21 -14.96 -2.60
C VAL A 27 -9.63 -14.17 -3.78
N MET A 28 -9.22 -14.87 -4.85
CA MET A 28 -8.70 -14.25 -6.07
C MET A 28 -9.87 -13.72 -6.93
N PRO A 29 -9.70 -12.54 -7.56
CA PRO A 29 -10.66 -12.00 -8.52
C PRO A 29 -11.00 -13.03 -9.61
N LYS A 30 -12.29 -13.30 -9.81
CA LYS A 30 -12.77 -14.20 -10.88
C LYS A 30 -13.14 -13.44 -12.15
N LEU A 31 -12.52 -12.29 -12.40
CA LEU A 31 -12.94 -11.36 -13.46
C LEU A 31 -12.44 -11.85 -14.82
N ASP A 32 -13.40 -12.04 -15.73
CA ASP A 32 -13.13 -12.12 -17.16
C ASP A 32 -13.37 -10.74 -17.76
N TYR A 33 -12.31 -9.96 -17.91
CA TYR A 33 -12.42 -8.58 -18.41
C TYR A 33 -12.86 -8.55 -19.88
N GLU A 34 -12.54 -9.58 -20.68
CA GLU A 34 -12.80 -9.58 -22.12
C GLU A 34 -14.30 -9.59 -22.45
N SER A 35 -15.13 -10.20 -21.61
CA SER A 35 -16.58 -10.27 -21.80
C SER A 35 -17.37 -9.08 -21.26
N MET A 36 -16.73 -8.13 -20.56
CA MET A 36 -17.41 -6.97 -19.94
C MET A 36 -17.56 -5.77 -20.89
N SER A 37 -18.65 -5.00 -20.71
CA SER A 37 -18.81 -3.67 -21.31
C SER A 37 -17.73 -2.70 -20.81
N GLU A 38 -17.42 -1.68 -21.60
CA GLU A 38 -16.46 -0.64 -21.24
C GLU A 38 -16.86 0.11 -19.96
N SER A 39 -18.15 0.42 -19.81
CA SER A 39 -18.73 1.04 -18.62
C SER A 39 -18.59 0.16 -17.38
N LEU A 40 -18.83 -1.14 -17.47
CA LEU A 40 -18.64 -2.07 -16.35
C LEU A 40 -17.17 -2.23 -15.96
N ARG A 41 -16.25 -2.26 -16.93
CA ARG A 41 -14.80 -2.24 -16.64
C ARG A 41 -14.41 -0.97 -15.89
N THR A 42 -14.94 0.17 -16.32
CA THR A 42 -14.72 1.47 -15.67
C THR A 42 -15.23 1.45 -14.23
N CYS A 43 -16.41 0.87 -13.98
CA CYS A 43 -16.90 0.63 -12.61
C CYS A 43 -15.92 -0.21 -11.77
N TYR A 44 -15.31 -1.26 -12.33
CA TYR A 44 -14.28 -2.01 -11.60
C TYR A 44 -13.00 -1.22 -11.36
N VAL A 45 -12.63 -0.30 -12.25
CA VAL A 45 -11.53 0.65 -12.01
C VAL A 45 -11.86 1.54 -10.81
N TYR A 46 -13.06 2.14 -10.80
CA TYR A 46 -13.53 2.95 -9.68
C TYR A 46 -13.62 2.16 -8.37
N LEU A 47 -14.04 0.89 -8.43
CA LEU A 47 -14.05 0.02 -7.27
C LEU A 47 -12.64 -0.17 -6.72
N ASN A 48 -11.64 -0.44 -7.56
CA ASN A 48 -10.26 -0.62 -7.11
C ASN A 48 -9.64 0.69 -6.55
N GLN A 49 -9.99 1.84 -7.13
CA GLN A 49 -9.53 3.15 -6.67
C GLN A 49 -10.11 3.53 -5.30
N THR A 50 -11.40 3.28 -5.09
CA THR A 50 -12.12 3.67 -3.87
C THR A 50 -12.06 2.61 -2.75
N SER A 51 -11.81 1.34 -3.09
CA SER A 51 -11.98 0.20 -2.19
C SER A 51 -10.74 -0.71 -2.14
N ARG A 52 -9.67 -0.29 -1.45
CA ARG A 52 -8.37 -1.00 -1.38
C ARG A 52 -8.44 -2.53 -1.25
N SER A 53 -8.57 -3.06 -0.02
CA SER A 53 -8.57 -4.51 0.22
C SER A 53 -9.92 -5.16 -0.05
N PHE A 54 -10.99 -4.37 -0.10
CA PHE A 54 -12.37 -4.86 -0.21
C PHE A 54 -12.78 -5.08 -1.68
N ALA A 55 -12.16 -4.39 -2.64
CA ALA A 55 -12.34 -4.65 -4.07
C ALA A 55 -12.02 -6.11 -4.44
N ALA A 56 -10.90 -6.66 -3.96
CA ALA A 56 -10.52 -8.04 -4.25
C ALA A 56 -11.57 -9.06 -3.77
N VAL A 57 -12.18 -8.79 -2.60
CA VAL A 57 -13.21 -9.66 -2.01
C VAL A 57 -14.53 -9.55 -2.79
N ILE A 58 -14.91 -8.35 -3.24
CA ILE A 58 -16.06 -8.15 -4.13
C ILE A 58 -15.85 -8.90 -5.45
N GLN A 59 -14.67 -8.77 -6.06
CA GLN A 59 -14.36 -9.38 -7.37
C GLN A 59 -14.31 -10.93 -7.33
N ALA A 60 -14.22 -11.53 -6.15
CA ALA A 60 -14.24 -12.96 -5.94
C ALA A 60 -15.66 -13.55 -5.82
N LEU A 61 -16.70 -12.71 -5.70
CA LEU A 61 -18.10 -13.14 -5.66
C LEU A 61 -18.51 -13.90 -6.94
N ASP A 62 -19.41 -14.85 -6.76
CA ASP A 62 -19.90 -15.71 -7.85
C ASP A 62 -20.95 -15.01 -8.73
N GLY A 63 -20.91 -15.30 -10.03
CA GLY A 63 -21.96 -14.95 -10.99
C GLY A 63 -22.27 -13.45 -11.10
N GLU A 64 -23.53 -13.14 -11.36
CA GLU A 64 -24.03 -11.76 -11.51
C GLU A 64 -24.04 -10.98 -10.20
N LEU A 65 -24.07 -11.66 -9.05
CA LEU A 65 -24.05 -11.03 -7.73
C LEU A 65 -22.83 -10.11 -7.58
N ARG A 66 -21.69 -10.51 -8.15
CA ARG A 66 -20.47 -9.71 -8.15
C ARG A 66 -20.66 -8.32 -8.80
N HIS A 67 -21.41 -8.25 -9.89
CA HIS A 67 -21.67 -6.99 -10.60
C HIS A 67 -22.66 -6.15 -9.78
N ALA A 68 -23.72 -6.76 -9.26
CA ALA A 68 -24.68 -6.10 -8.38
C ALA A 68 -24.01 -5.48 -7.14
N VAL A 69 -23.12 -6.22 -6.47
CA VAL A 69 -22.39 -5.74 -5.29
C VAL A 69 -21.37 -4.65 -5.64
N CYS A 70 -20.70 -4.75 -6.80
CA CYS A 70 -19.80 -3.70 -7.29
C CYS A 70 -20.56 -2.38 -7.48
N ILE A 71 -21.68 -2.41 -8.19
CA ILE A 71 -22.50 -1.22 -8.43
C ILE A 71 -23.13 -0.71 -7.13
N PHE A 72 -23.63 -1.61 -6.27
CA PHE A 72 -24.16 -1.22 -4.97
C PHE A 72 -23.10 -0.45 -4.15
N TYR A 73 -21.86 -0.96 -4.11
CA TYR A 73 -20.76 -0.29 -3.43
C TYR A 73 -20.49 1.11 -4.00
N LEU A 74 -20.41 1.25 -5.33
CA LEU A 74 -20.11 2.53 -5.98
C LEU A 74 -21.23 3.56 -5.80
N VAL A 75 -22.49 3.13 -5.87
CA VAL A 75 -23.66 3.99 -5.59
C VAL A 75 -23.59 4.52 -4.16
N LEU A 76 -23.29 3.65 -3.20
CA LEU A 76 -23.18 4.06 -1.80
C LEU A 76 -21.94 4.91 -1.54
N ARG A 77 -20.81 4.64 -2.21
CA ARG A 77 -19.61 5.47 -2.16
C ARG A 77 -19.89 6.88 -2.69
N ALA A 78 -20.67 7.02 -3.76
CA ALA A 78 -21.07 8.32 -4.28
C ALA A 78 -21.99 9.07 -3.30
N LEU A 79 -22.95 8.37 -2.68
CA LEU A 79 -23.80 8.93 -1.63
C LEU A 79 -23.00 9.41 -0.41
N ASP A 80 -22.06 8.58 0.08
CA ASP A 80 -21.13 8.87 1.17
C ASP A 80 -20.26 10.10 0.85
N THR A 81 -19.77 10.20 -0.38
CA THR A 81 -18.99 11.36 -0.86
C THR A 81 -19.80 12.66 -0.80
N VAL A 82 -21.12 12.61 -1.04
CA VAL A 82 -21.99 13.78 -0.86
C VAL A 82 -22.18 14.14 0.62
N GLU A 83 -22.32 13.14 1.50
CA GLU A 83 -22.46 13.35 2.94
C GLU A 83 -21.20 14.00 3.52
N ASP A 84 -20.03 13.43 3.22
CA ASP A 84 -18.73 13.81 3.77
C ASP A 84 -18.24 15.19 3.31
N ASP A 85 -18.65 15.64 2.13
CA ASP A 85 -18.14 16.88 1.55
C ASP A 85 -18.65 18.13 2.30
N MET A 86 -17.85 18.63 3.24
CA MET A 86 -18.18 19.79 4.07
C MET A 86 -18.25 21.11 3.28
N THR A 87 -17.86 21.13 2.00
CA THR A 87 -17.95 22.31 1.12
C THR A 87 -19.34 22.50 0.51
N ILE A 88 -20.18 21.46 0.51
CA ILE A 88 -21.54 21.51 -0.03
C ILE A 88 -22.50 22.13 1.00
N PRO A 89 -23.15 23.27 0.70
CA PRO A 89 -24.12 23.89 1.60
C PRO A 89 -25.28 22.94 1.94
N LEU A 90 -25.76 22.98 3.19
CA LEU A 90 -26.84 22.08 3.66
C LEU A 90 -28.12 22.19 2.82
N GLU A 91 -28.47 23.39 2.36
CA GLU A 91 -29.60 23.67 1.46
C GLU A 91 -29.53 22.91 0.12
N LYS A 92 -28.32 22.55 -0.32
CA LYS A 92 -28.07 21.72 -1.50
C LYS A 92 -27.87 20.24 -1.14
N LYS A 93 -27.16 19.98 -0.04
CA LYS A 93 -26.82 18.62 0.42
C LYS A 93 -28.06 17.82 0.84
N VAL A 94 -28.96 18.41 1.64
CA VAL A 94 -30.15 17.71 2.17
C VAL A 94 -31.08 17.23 1.05
N PRO A 95 -31.48 18.06 0.05
CA PRO A 95 -32.27 17.57 -1.07
C PRO A 95 -31.53 16.53 -1.91
N MET A 96 -30.22 16.69 -2.11
CA MET A 96 -29.42 15.76 -2.90
C MET A 96 -29.34 14.37 -2.26
N LEU A 97 -29.13 14.29 -0.94
CA LEU A 97 -29.15 13.01 -0.21
C LEU A 97 -30.53 12.34 -0.26
N ASN A 98 -31.60 13.07 0.05
CA ASN A 98 -32.97 12.52 0.04
C ASN A 98 -33.39 11.97 -1.33
N ASN A 99 -32.97 12.64 -2.40
CA ASN A 99 -33.34 12.28 -3.78
C ASN A 99 -32.27 11.47 -4.51
N PHE A 100 -31.16 11.07 -3.87
CA PHE A 100 -30.03 10.44 -4.55
C PHE A 100 -30.43 9.18 -5.32
N HIS A 101 -31.31 8.37 -4.73
CA HIS A 101 -31.87 7.17 -5.36
C HIS A 101 -32.58 7.45 -6.70
N THR A 102 -33.12 8.65 -6.89
CA THR A 102 -33.76 9.03 -8.17
C THR A 102 -32.75 9.28 -9.28
N TYR A 103 -31.52 9.68 -8.93
CA TYR A 103 -30.45 9.94 -9.89
C TYR A 103 -29.93 8.66 -10.55
N LEU A 104 -30.16 7.50 -9.92
CA LEU A 104 -29.89 6.18 -10.51
C LEU A 104 -30.65 5.96 -11.84
N TYR A 105 -31.78 6.65 -12.01
CA TYR A 105 -32.63 6.57 -13.20
C TYR A 105 -32.48 7.78 -14.13
N GLN A 106 -31.55 8.70 -13.85
CA GLN A 106 -31.28 9.87 -14.68
C GLN A 106 -29.96 9.65 -15.43
N ASP A 107 -30.05 9.53 -16.76
CA ASP A 107 -28.90 9.14 -17.60
C ASP A 107 -27.71 10.10 -17.47
N GLU A 108 -27.98 11.40 -17.34
CA GLU A 108 -26.98 12.48 -17.41
C GLU A 108 -26.64 13.08 -16.04
N TRP A 109 -27.20 12.54 -14.94
CA TRP A 109 -26.94 13.13 -13.62
C TRP A 109 -25.49 12.88 -13.20
N CYS A 110 -24.79 13.96 -12.87
CA CYS A 110 -23.45 13.97 -12.31
C CYS A 110 -23.29 15.16 -11.36
N PHE A 111 -22.24 15.15 -10.55
CA PHE A 111 -21.92 16.25 -9.65
C PHE A 111 -20.41 16.54 -9.66
N ILE A 112 -20.04 17.69 -10.20
CA ILE A 112 -18.64 18.08 -10.48
C ILE A 112 -18.05 19.09 -9.48
N GLU A 113 -18.85 19.54 -8.51
CA GLU A 113 -18.42 20.59 -7.56
C GLU A 113 -17.72 20.01 -6.31
N SER A 114 -17.78 18.68 -6.12
CA SER A 114 -17.22 18.04 -4.93
C SER A 114 -15.70 18.19 -4.86
N GLN A 115 -15.19 18.45 -3.65
CA GLN A 115 -13.75 18.55 -3.36
C GLN A 115 -13.17 17.29 -2.71
N GLU A 116 -14.01 16.28 -2.47
CA GLU A 116 -13.61 15.04 -1.84
C GLU A 116 -12.63 14.23 -2.69
N LYS A 117 -11.88 13.34 -2.02
CA LYS A 117 -10.90 12.46 -2.68
C LYS A 117 -11.55 11.52 -3.70
N ASP A 118 -12.76 11.06 -3.42
CA ASP A 118 -13.49 10.07 -4.21
C ASP A 118 -14.49 10.73 -5.17
N ARG A 119 -14.40 12.06 -5.38
CA ARG A 119 -15.31 12.85 -6.26
C ARG A 119 -15.51 12.27 -7.66
N ARG A 120 -14.58 11.44 -8.15
CA ARG A 120 -14.68 10.79 -9.46
C ARG A 120 -15.96 9.96 -9.61
N VAL A 121 -16.43 9.31 -8.54
CA VAL A 121 -17.69 8.54 -8.60
C VAL A 121 -18.94 9.42 -8.71
N LEU A 122 -18.83 10.71 -8.42
CA LEU A 122 -19.89 11.71 -8.63
C LEU A 122 -19.78 12.39 -10.00
N GLU A 123 -18.55 12.70 -10.43
CA GLU A 123 -18.27 13.29 -11.74
C GLU A 123 -18.68 12.37 -12.89
N ASP A 124 -18.38 11.08 -12.78
CA ASP A 124 -18.71 10.05 -13.76
C ASP A 124 -19.81 9.10 -13.26
N PHE A 125 -20.75 9.64 -12.47
CA PHE A 125 -21.94 8.92 -12.04
C PHE A 125 -22.81 8.39 -13.20
N PRO A 126 -22.88 9.03 -14.40
CA PRO A 126 -23.57 8.46 -15.56
C PRO A 126 -23.12 7.04 -15.91
N THR A 127 -21.81 6.75 -15.81
CA THR A 127 -21.27 5.40 -16.06
C THR A 127 -21.76 4.39 -15.01
N ILE A 128 -21.78 4.78 -13.74
CA ILE A 128 -22.26 3.93 -12.63
C ILE A 128 -23.76 3.69 -12.76
N SER A 129 -24.53 4.75 -13.07
CA SER A 129 -25.99 4.69 -13.17
C SER A 129 -26.43 3.87 -14.39
N LEU A 130 -25.69 3.93 -15.49
CA LEU A 130 -25.88 3.07 -16.67
C LEU A 130 -25.77 1.58 -16.28
N GLU A 131 -24.69 1.19 -15.61
CA GLU A 131 -24.51 -0.21 -15.20
C GLU A 131 -25.51 -0.62 -14.11
N PHE A 132 -25.93 0.29 -13.24
CA PHE A 132 -27.08 0.06 -12.36
C PHE A 132 -28.34 -0.29 -13.16
N ARG A 133 -28.68 0.48 -14.21
CA ARG A 133 -29.88 0.24 -15.03
C ARG A 133 -29.81 -1.07 -15.82
N ASN A 134 -28.60 -1.57 -16.10
CA ASN A 134 -28.37 -2.88 -16.73
C ASN A 134 -28.58 -4.07 -15.78
N LEU A 135 -28.63 -3.86 -14.45
CA LEU A 135 -28.87 -4.94 -13.50
C LEU A 135 -30.30 -5.49 -13.57
N ALA A 136 -30.46 -6.75 -13.17
CA ALA A 136 -31.76 -7.38 -12.97
C ALA A 136 -32.65 -6.54 -12.04
N HIS A 137 -33.97 -6.59 -12.28
CA HIS A 137 -34.95 -5.77 -11.56
C HIS A 137 -34.86 -5.92 -10.04
N GLU A 138 -34.76 -7.16 -9.55
CA GLU A 138 -34.60 -7.47 -8.13
C GLU A 138 -33.40 -6.78 -7.46
N TYR A 139 -32.26 -6.67 -8.16
CA TYR A 139 -31.08 -5.97 -7.63
C TYR A 139 -31.28 -4.45 -7.63
N ARG A 140 -31.92 -3.91 -8.67
CA ARG A 140 -32.19 -2.46 -8.78
C ARG A 140 -33.13 -1.98 -7.69
N GLU A 141 -34.16 -2.74 -7.36
CA GLU A 141 -35.09 -2.42 -6.27
C GLU A 141 -34.37 -2.33 -4.93
N VAL A 142 -33.52 -3.32 -4.61
CA VAL A 142 -32.75 -3.34 -3.35
C VAL A 142 -31.80 -2.15 -3.27
N ILE A 143 -30.98 -1.92 -4.31
CA ILE A 143 -30.01 -0.82 -4.32
C ILE A 143 -30.71 0.53 -4.19
N SER A 144 -31.83 0.72 -4.90
CA SER A 144 -32.59 1.97 -4.85
C SER A 144 -33.27 2.21 -3.50
N ASP A 145 -33.89 1.18 -2.89
CA ASP A 145 -34.52 1.28 -1.56
C ASP A 145 -33.48 1.65 -0.50
N ILE A 146 -32.36 0.93 -0.49
CA ILE A 146 -31.30 1.15 0.49
C ILE A 146 -30.70 2.54 0.29
N CYS A 147 -30.37 2.93 -0.94
CA CYS A 147 -29.87 4.27 -1.24
C CYS A 147 -30.82 5.37 -0.75
N HIS A 148 -32.14 5.21 -0.94
CA HIS A 148 -33.13 6.16 -0.45
C HIS A 148 -33.12 6.25 1.08
N ARG A 149 -33.21 5.12 1.78
CA ARG A 149 -33.26 5.07 3.25
C ARG A 149 -31.98 5.56 3.89
N MET A 150 -30.82 5.28 3.29
CA MET A 150 -29.53 5.81 3.69
C MET A 150 -29.49 7.32 3.53
N GLY A 151 -29.87 7.85 2.36
CA GLY A 151 -29.87 9.29 2.09
C GLY A 151 -30.78 10.08 3.05
N VAL A 152 -31.97 9.55 3.36
CA VAL A 152 -32.87 10.14 4.38
C VAL A 152 -32.23 10.13 5.76
N GLY A 153 -31.58 9.02 6.12
CA GLY A 153 -30.89 8.87 7.39
C GLY A 153 -29.69 9.81 7.58
N MET A 154 -28.84 9.89 6.55
CA MET A 154 -27.69 10.81 6.51
C MET A 154 -28.15 12.26 6.65
N ALA A 155 -29.19 12.65 5.90
CA ALA A 155 -29.79 13.98 6.01
C ALA A 155 -30.31 14.30 7.43
N GLU A 156 -30.90 13.32 8.12
CA GLU A 156 -31.35 13.48 9.52
C GLU A 156 -30.19 13.82 10.47
N PHE A 157 -28.99 13.26 10.23
CA PHE A 157 -27.80 13.45 11.08
C PHE A 157 -26.89 14.60 10.65
N LEU A 158 -27.15 15.25 9.52
CA LEU A 158 -26.49 16.53 9.19
C LEU A 158 -26.95 17.68 10.09
N GLU A 159 -28.19 17.64 10.56
CA GLU A 159 -28.79 18.71 11.38
C GLU A 159 -28.65 18.47 12.89
N LYS A 160 -28.17 17.28 13.30
CA LYS A 160 -28.05 16.90 14.72
C LYS A 160 -26.79 16.08 15.00
N LYS A 161 -26.17 16.33 16.15
CA LYS A 161 -25.06 15.50 16.65
C LYS A 161 -25.58 14.23 17.33
N VAL A 162 -24.77 13.17 17.36
CA VAL A 162 -25.09 11.92 18.06
C VAL A 162 -25.11 12.15 19.58
N GLY A 163 -26.30 12.25 20.16
CA GLY A 163 -26.47 12.53 21.59
C GLY A 163 -26.45 11.27 22.46
N SER A 164 -27.32 10.32 22.18
CA SER A 164 -27.49 9.09 22.97
C SER A 164 -26.86 7.85 22.33
N MET A 165 -26.67 6.79 23.10
CA MET A 165 -26.26 5.47 22.58
C MET A 165 -27.27 4.92 21.58
N LYS A 166 -28.57 5.19 21.78
CA LYS A 166 -29.63 4.82 20.85
C LYS A 166 -29.54 5.59 19.53
N GLU A 167 -29.17 6.87 19.58
CA GLU A 167 -28.91 7.65 18.37
C GLU A 167 -27.65 7.19 17.66
N TRP A 168 -26.65 6.70 18.39
CA TRP A 168 -25.46 6.12 17.78
C TRP A 168 -25.79 4.83 17.02
N ASP A 169 -26.63 3.96 17.61
CA ASP A 169 -27.19 2.80 16.90
C ASP A 169 -28.00 3.22 15.67
N LYS A 170 -28.81 4.27 15.79
CA LYS A 170 -29.63 4.79 14.68
C LYS A 170 -28.76 5.36 13.55
N TYR A 171 -27.71 6.10 13.88
CA TYR A 171 -26.73 6.60 12.92
C TYR A 171 -26.03 5.44 12.22
N CYS A 172 -25.46 4.49 12.98
CA CYS A 172 -24.80 3.31 12.43
C CYS A 172 -25.76 2.45 11.59
N HIS A 173 -27.05 2.38 11.95
CA HIS A 173 -28.06 1.73 11.14
C HIS A 173 -28.14 2.37 9.76
N TYR A 174 -28.26 3.69 9.68
CA TYR A 174 -28.36 4.37 8.40
C TYR A 174 -27.10 4.21 7.55
N VAL A 175 -25.90 4.44 8.10
CA VAL A 175 -24.69 4.47 7.26
C VAL A 175 -24.06 3.10 7.00
N ALA A 176 -24.41 2.06 7.77
CA ALA A 176 -23.81 0.73 7.63
C ALA A 176 -24.78 -0.45 7.85
N GLY A 177 -25.72 -0.35 8.79
CA GLY A 177 -26.72 -1.40 9.03
C GLY A 177 -27.59 -1.67 7.80
N LEU A 178 -28.02 -0.60 7.12
CA LEU A 178 -28.73 -0.67 5.84
C LEU A 178 -27.89 -1.30 4.73
N VAL A 179 -26.57 -1.10 4.73
CA VAL A 179 -25.65 -1.78 3.80
C VAL A 179 -25.66 -3.29 4.04
N GLY A 180 -25.61 -3.72 5.31
CA GLY A 180 -25.73 -5.12 5.69
C GLY A 180 -27.07 -5.74 5.26
N ILE A 181 -28.18 -5.02 5.45
CA ILE A 181 -29.51 -5.43 5.00
C ILE A 181 -29.56 -5.55 3.47
N GLY A 182 -29.09 -4.53 2.74
CA GLY A 182 -29.06 -4.52 1.28
C GLY A 182 -28.25 -5.66 0.69
N LEU A 183 -27.04 -5.89 1.22
CA LEU A 183 -26.19 -7.02 0.83
C LEU A 183 -26.92 -8.36 1.04
N SER A 184 -27.55 -8.53 2.19
CA SER A 184 -28.31 -9.76 2.52
C SER A 184 -29.46 -10.00 1.54
N GLN A 185 -30.18 -8.94 1.17
CA GLN A 185 -31.25 -9.00 0.18
C GLN A 185 -30.71 -9.33 -1.22
N LEU A 186 -29.57 -8.76 -1.62
CA LEU A 186 -28.89 -9.12 -2.89
C LEU A 186 -28.46 -10.59 -2.90
N PHE A 187 -27.95 -11.13 -1.79
CA PHE A 187 -27.56 -12.54 -1.70
C PHE A 187 -28.76 -13.48 -1.89
N SER A 188 -29.87 -13.22 -1.19
CA SER A 188 -31.10 -14.01 -1.36
C SER A 188 -31.72 -13.83 -2.74
N ALA A 189 -31.71 -12.60 -3.29
CA ALA A 189 -32.21 -12.33 -4.65
C ALA A 189 -31.39 -13.09 -5.72
N SER A 190 -30.08 -13.21 -5.53
CA SER A 190 -29.21 -13.99 -6.43
C SER A 190 -29.43 -15.51 -6.37
N GLN A 191 -30.26 -15.99 -5.43
CA GLN A 191 -30.50 -17.41 -5.14
C GLN A 191 -29.25 -18.20 -4.71
N LEU A 192 -28.14 -17.50 -4.42
CA LEU A 192 -26.94 -18.11 -3.83
C LEU A 192 -27.12 -18.40 -2.33
N GLU A 193 -28.05 -17.72 -1.67
CA GLU A 193 -28.38 -17.91 -0.26
C GLU A 193 -29.88 -18.09 -0.04
N ASP A 194 -30.24 -18.71 1.09
CA ASP A 194 -31.64 -18.93 1.46
C ASP A 194 -32.38 -17.58 1.66
N PRO A 195 -33.70 -17.50 1.40
CA PRO A 195 -34.48 -16.27 1.61
C PRO A 195 -34.45 -15.72 3.04
N GLU A 196 -34.24 -16.58 4.03
CA GLU A 196 -34.12 -16.18 5.44
C GLU A 196 -32.97 -15.18 5.68
N VAL A 197 -31.88 -15.28 4.89
CA VAL A 197 -30.73 -14.37 5.01
C VAL A 197 -31.14 -12.93 4.68
N GLY A 198 -31.91 -12.71 3.61
CA GLY A 198 -32.42 -11.40 3.22
C GLY A 198 -33.61 -10.90 4.04
N GLN A 199 -34.28 -11.77 4.79
CA GLN A 199 -35.45 -11.42 5.62
C GLN A 199 -35.08 -11.01 7.05
N ASP A 200 -34.03 -11.58 7.64
CA ASP A 200 -33.60 -11.26 9.00
C ASP A 200 -32.79 -9.95 9.02
N SER A 201 -33.51 -8.83 9.04
CA SER A 201 -32.89 -7.50 9.06
C SER A 201 -32.11 -7.22 10.32
N ASP A 202 -32.43 -7.87 11.44
CA ASP A 202 -31.79 -7.58 12.73
C ASP A 202 -30.36 -8.10 12.75
N LEU A 203 -30.15 -9.36 12.33
CA LEU A 203 -28.80 -9.92 12.20
C LEU A 203 -27.98 -9.18 11.12
N ALA A 204 -28.59 -8.88 9.98
CA ALA A 204 -27.95 -8.12 8.91
C ALA A 204 -27.55 -6.71 9.34
N ASN A 205 -28.39 -6.05 10.15
CA ASN A 205 -28.10 -4.76 10.75
C ASN A 205 -26.91 -4.85 11.71
N SER A 206 -26.89 -5.85 12.61
CA SER A 206 -25.78 -6.08 13.54
C SER A 206 -24.43 -6.27 12.82
N MET A 207 -24.42 -6.92 11.65
CA MET A 207 -23.21 -7.05 10.80
C MET A 207 -22.64 -5.68 10.39
N GLY A 208 -23.51 -4.74 10.00
CA GLY A 208 -23.12 -3.38 9.63
C GLY A 208 -22.71 -2.52 10.82
N LEU A 209 -23.49 -2.58 11.92
CA LEU A 209 -23.21 -1.85 13.16
C LEU A 209 -21.86 -2.24 13.75
N PHE A 210 -21.50 -3.52 13.73
CA PHE A 210 -20.21 -3.98 14.25
C PHE A 210 -19.03 -3.34 13.50
N LEU A 211 -19.09 -3.32 12.17
CA LEU A 211 -18.05 -2.71 11.33
C LEU A 211 -17.97 -1.21 11.55
N GLN A 212 -19.12 -0.52 11.54
CA GLN A 212 -19.15 0.93 11.65
C GLN A 212 -18.68 1.43 13.00
N LYS A 213 -19.15 0.81 14.09
CA LYS A 213 -18.69 1.16 15.44
C LYS A 213 -17.19 0.92 15.60
N THR A 214 -16.67 -0.16 15.02
CA THR A 214 -15.23 -0.43 15.04
C THR A 214 -14.43 0.68 14.35
N ASN A 215 -14.89 1.15 13.18
CA ASN A 215 -14.24 2.25 12.47
C ASN A 215 -14.33 3.56 13.28
N ILE A 216 -15.53 3.96 13.75
CA ILE A 216 -15.73 5.17 14.56
C ILE A 216 -14.86 5.16 15.83
N ILE A 217 -14.69 4.00 16.48
CA ILE A 217 -13.83 3.88 17.66
C ILE A 217 -12.36 4.09 17.29
N ARG A 218 -11.90 3.46 16.20
CA ARG A 218 -10.51 3.52 15.75
C ARG A 218 -10.11 4.92 15.26
N ASP A 219 -11.00 5.58 14.54
CA ASP A 219 -10.72 6.80 13.78
C ASP A 219 -10.96 8.10 14.58
N TYR A 220 -11.15 7.99 15.91
CA TYR A 220 -11.40 9.12 16.82
C TYR A 220 -10.53 10.36 16.52
N LEU A 221 -9.21 10.17 16.37
CA LEU A 221 -8.27 11.28 16.18
C LEU A 221 -8.41 11.92 14.80
N GLU A 222 -8.60 11.11 13.76
CA GLU A 222 -8.80 11.56 12.37
C GLU A 222 -10.11 12.36 12.27
N ASP A 223 -11.20 11.82 12.82
CA ASP A 223 -12.50 12.50 12.86
C ASP A 223 -12.44 13.83 13.62
N THR A 224 -11.80 13.85 14.79
CA THR A 224 -11.70 15.07 15.60
C THR A 224 -10.87 16.15 14.89
N GLN A 225 -9.81 15.76 14.16
CA GLN A 225 -8.98 16.69 13.38
C GLN A 225 -9.74 17.30 12.20
N ASP A 226 -10.62 16.53 11.58
CA ASP A 226 -11.48 16.98 10.49
C ASP A 226 -12.74 17.71 10.98
N GLY A 227 -12.89 17.91 12.29
CA GLY A 227 -14.04 18.59 12.90
C GLY A 227 -15.31 17.74 12.96
N ARG A 228 -15.20 16.42 12.77
CA ARG A 228 -16.28 15.44 12.89
C ARG A 228 -16.34 14.87 14.31
N ALA A 229 -17.53 14.51 14.77
CA ALA A 229 -17.74 13.97 16.12
C ALA A 229 -18.83 12.90 16.13
N PHE A 230 -18.43 11.64 16.07
CA PHE A 230 -19.34 10.49 16.01
C PHE A 230 -19.48 9.71 17.33
N TRP A 231 -18.59 9.95 18.30
CA TRP A 231 -18.73 9.33 19.63
C TRP A 231 -19.95 9.92 20.35
N PRO A 232 -20.87 9.08 20.87
CA PRO A 232 -22.11 9.55 21.47
C PRO A 232 -21.85 10.37 22.73
N LYS A 233 -22.52 11.53 22.85
CA LYS A 233 -22.41 12.40 24.02
C LYS A 233 -22.69 11.70 25.34
N GLU A 234 -23.69 10.84 25.37
CA GLU A 234 -24.02 10.02 26.54
C GLU A 234 -22.84 9.18 27.03
N ALA A 235 -21.97 8.69 26.14
CA ALA A 235 -20.80 7.93 26.53
C ALA A 235 -19.66 8.83 27.04
N TRP A 236 -19.19 9.77 26.22
CA TRP A 236 -18.00 10.55 26.57
C TRP A 236 -18.24 11.55 27.70
N ASN A 237 -19.47 12.05 27.87
CA ASN A 237 -19.84 12.99 28.93
C ASN A 237 -19.83 12.35 30.34
N GLN A 238 -19.65 11.04 30.44
CA GLN A 238 -19.39 10.36 31.71
C GLN A 238 -17.93 10.52 32.17
N PHE A 239 -17.01 10.90 31.26
CA PHE A 239 -15.57 10.87 31.48
C PHE A 239 -14.87 12.22 31.21
N ALA A 240 -15.44 13.08 30.37
CA ALA A 240 -14.93 14.42 30.06
C ALA A 240 -16.06 15.41 29.76
N ASP A 241 -15.77 16.71 29.85
CA ASP A 241 -16.72 17.78 29.57
C ASP A 241 -16.86 18.05 28.06
N HIS A 242 -15.80 17.77 27.29
CA HIS A 242 -15.73 17.89 25.84
C HIS A 242 -15.09 16.64 25.22
N LEU A 243 -15.50 16.26 24.01
CA LEU A 243 -14.98 15.06 23.34
C LEU A 243 -13.49 15.23 22.97
N GLU A 244 -13.10 16.45 22.62
CA GLU A 244 -11.75 16.84 22.23
C GLU A 244 -10.75 16.77 23.39
N ASP A 245 -11.24 16.75 24.64
CA ASP A 245 -10.40 16.64 25.83
C ASP A 245 -9.60 15.34 25.88
N PHE A 246 -10.09 14.27 25.24
CA PHE A 246 -9.39 12.97 25.23
C PHE A 246 -8.07 12.99 24.45
N ALA A 247 -7.83 13.98 23.58
CA ALA A 247 -6.53 14.18 22.94
C ALA A 247 -5.47 14.70 23.93
N GLN A 248 -5.86 15.20 25.10
CA GLN A 248 -4.93 15.77 26.08
C GLN A 248 -4.28 14.66 26.92
N PRO A 249 -2.94 14.64 27.07
CA PRO A 249 -2.25 13.61 27.86
C PRO A 249 -2.73 13.49 29.32
N LYS A 250 -3.22 14.58 29.91
CA LYS A 250 -3.72 14.62 31.30
C LYS A 250 -5.07 13.91 31.48
N LYS A 251 -5.82 13.68 30.39
CA LYS A 251 -7.14 13.04 30.39
C LYS A 251 -7.09 11.59 29.92
N LEU A 252 -5.89 11.02 29.76
CA LEU A 252 -5.70 9.69 29.15
C LEU A 252 -6.45 8.56 29.86
N GLU A 253 -6.50 8.55 31.19
CA GLU A 253 -7.23 7.50 31.93
C GLU A 253 -8.74 7.56 31.69
N ALA A 254 -9.31 8.77 31.66
CA ALA A 254 -10.71 9.01 31.33
C ALA A 254 -11.00 8.65 29.86
N ALA A 255 -10.09 9.00 28.95
CA ALA A 255 -10.15 8.64 27.54
C ALA A 255 -10.17 7.13 27.33
N LEU A 256 -9.26 6.39 27.99
CA LEU A 256 -9.21 4.92 27.95
C LEU A 256 -10.48 4.29 28.53
N SER A 257 -11.05 4.85 29.59
CA SER A 257 -12.31 4.36 30.16
C SER A 257 -13.49 4.52 29.19
N CYS A 258 -13.57 5.67 28.49
CA CYS A 258 -14.57 5.89 27.44
C CYS A 258 -14.35 4.96 26.24
N LEU A 259 -13.09 4.77 25.82
CA LEU A 259 -12.73 3.83 24.75
C LEU A 259 -13.19 2.41 25.08
N ASN A 260 -12.88 1.92 26.28
CA ASN A 260 -13.27 0.58 26.71
C ASN A 260 -14.80 0.43 26.79
N PHE A 261 -15.52 1.48 27.21
CA PHE A 261 -16.98 1.51 27.18
C PHE A 261 -17.53 1.33 25.76
N LEU A 262 -17.02 2.09 24.79
CA LEU A 262 -17.47 2.02 23.40
C LEU A 262 -17.09 0.70 22.72
N VAL A 263 -15.89 0.17 22.99
CA VAL A 263 -15.50 -1.17 22.51
C VAL A 263 -16.43 -2.24 23.09
N THR A 264 -16.77 -2.15 24.38
CA THR A 264 -17.71 -3.07 25.02
C THR A 264 -19.08 -3.04 24.35
N ASP A 265 -19.57 -1.84 24.01
CA ASP A 265 -20.82 -1.70 23.28
C ASP A 265 -20.73 -2.26 21.85
N ALA A 266 -19.62 -2.06 21.13
CA ALA A 266 -19.43 -2.68 19.81
C ALA A 266 -19.42 -4.21 19.89
N LEU A 267 -18.78 -4.81 20.90
CA LEU A 267 -18.69 -6.26 21.09
C LEU A 267 -20.07 -6.94 21.25
N ARG A 268 -21.12 -6.21 21.65
CA ARG A 268 -22.47 -6.77 21.80
C ARG A 268 -23.06 -7.33 20.51
N HIS A 269 -22.54 -6.91 19.35
CA HIS A 269 -22.98 -7.35 18.02
C HIS A 269 -22.31 -8.66 17.57
N VAL A 270 -21.19 -9.05 18.17
CA VAL A 270 -20.44 -10.26 17.78
C VAL A 270 -21.29 -11.55 17.87
N PRO A 271 -22.13 -11.76 18.90
CA PRO A 271 -23.10 -12.87 18.93
C PRO A 271 -24.00 -12.98 17.69
N ASP A 272 -24.48 -11.84 17.17
CA ASP A 272 -25.33 -11.78 16.00
C ASP A 272 -24.52 -12.01 14.73
N VAL A 273 -23.29 -11.46 14.66
CA VAL A 273 -22.33 -11.72 13.57
C VAL A 273 -22.07 -13.21 13.40
N ILE A 274 -21.80 -13.94 14.51
CA ILE A 274 -21.60 -15.39 14.47
C ILE A 274 -22.87 -16.09 13.95
N THR A 275 -24.05 -15.63 14.39
CA THR A 275 -25.33 -16.23 14.01
C THR A 275 -25.61 -16.01 12.51
N TYR A 276 -25.40 -14.78 12.02
CA TYR A 276 -25.56 -14.43 10.61
C TYR A 276 -24.63 -15.26 9.72
N LEU A 277 -23.33 -15.26 10.02
CA LEU A 277 -22.33 -16.01 9.23
C LEU A 277 -22.61 -17.52 9.22
N SER A 278 -23.22 -18.05 10.28
CA SER A 278 -23.58 -19.48 10.36
C SER A 278 -24.69 -19.92 9.39
N ARG A 279 -25.47 -18.96 8.86
CA ARG A 279 -26.54 -19.23 7.90
C ARG A 279 -26.07 -19.22 6.44
N LEU A 280 -24.90 -18.65 6.16
CA LEU A 280 -24.38 -18.52 4.81
C LEU A 280 -23.89 -19.88 4.27
N ARG A 281 -24.30 -20.22 3.06
CA ARG A 281 -23.99 -21.49 2.40
C ARG A 281 -23.04 -21.33 1.23
N ASN A 282 -23.12 -20.23 0.48
CA ASN A 282 -22.24 -19.97 -0.64
C ASN A 282 -20.86 -19.52 -0.14
N GLN A 283 -19.81 -20.16 -0.63
CA GLN A 283 -18.44 -19.90 -0.16
C GLN A 283 -17.94 -18.49 -0.47
N SER A 284 -18.31 -17.93 -1.63
CA SER A 284 -17.89 -16.57 -2.01
C SER A 284 -18.60 -15.52 -1.15
N VAL A 285 -19.90 -15.70 -0.89
CA VAL A 285 -20.69 -14.86 0.01
C VAL A 285 -20.18 -14.98 1.45
N PHE A 286 -19.88 -16.20 1.91
CA PHE A 286 -19.28 -16.43 3.23
C PHE A 286 -17.98 -15.65 3.39
N ASN A 287 -17.04 -15.78 2.44
CA ASN A 287 -15.76 -15.08 2.48
C ASN A 287 -15.96 -13.56 2.49
N PHE A 288 -16.86 -13.08 1.62
CA PHE A 288 -17.20 -11.66 1.52
C PHE A 288 -17.72 -11.09 2.84
N CYS A 289 -18.60 -11.81 3.51
CA CYS A 289 -19.16 -11.40 4.79
C CYS A 289 -18.19 -11.60 5.96
N ALA A 290 -17.43 -12.70 6.00
CA ALA A 290 -16.61 -13.07 7.16
C ALA A 290 -15.34 -12.23 7.30
N ILE A 291 -14.67 -11.91 6.18
CA ILE A 291 -13.37 -11.22 6.17
C ILE A 291 -13.42 -9.86 6.91
N PRO A 292 -14.37 -8.95 6.62
CA PRO A 292 -14.48 -7.68 7.34
C PRO A 292 -14.73 -7.86 8.83
N GLN A 293 -15.51 -8.88 9.21
CA GLN A 293 -15.91 -9.13 10.59
C GLN A 293 -14.73 -9.61 11.43
N VAL A 294 -13.89 -10.51 10.89
CA VAL A 294 -12.66 -10.94 11.57
C VAL A 294 -11.61 -9.83 11.64
N MET A 295 -11.57 -8.93 10.65
CA MET A 295 -10.72 -7.74 10.69
C MET A 295 -11.20 -6.74 11.75
N ALA A 296 -12.52 -6.58 11.92
CA ALA A 296 -13.10 -5.70 12.91
C ALA A 296 -12.83 -6.20 14.35
N ILE A 297 -13.02 -7.49 14.65
CA ILE A 297 -12.70 -8.01 16.00
C ILE A 297 -11.19 -7.91 16.31
N ALA A 298 -10.32 -8.13 15.33
CA ALA A 298 -8.88 -7.92 15.48
C ALA A 298 -8.54 -6.44 15.75
N THR A 299 -9.24 -5.52 15.08
CA THR A 299 -9.09 -4.07 15.27
C THR A 299 -9.58 -3.65 16.65
N LEU A 300 -10.73 -4.12 17.12
CA LEU A 300 -11.21 -3.87 18.48
C LEU A 300 -10.24 -4.42 19.53
N SER A 301 -9.65 -5.60 19.32
CA SER A 301 -8.58 -6.10 20.19
C SER A 301 -7.38 -5.15 20.22
N ALA A 302 -6.97 -4.60 19.07
CA ALA A 302 -5.87 -3.64 18.99
C ALA A 302 -6.21 -2.29 19.66
N CYS A 303 -7.45 -1.84 19.60
CA CYS A 303 -7.90 -0.59 20.21
C CYS A 303 -8.16 -0.71 21.72
N TYR A 304 -8.64 -1.87 22.22
CA TYR A 304 -9.06 -2.00 23.62
C TYR A 304 -7.92 -1.67 24.59
N ASN A 305 -8.19 -0.73 25.49
CA ASN A 305 -7.25 -0.21 26.48
C ASN A 305 -5.91 0.30 25.89
N ASN A 306 -5.94 0.87 24.68
CA ASN A 306 -4.75 1.32 23.96
C ASN A 306 -4.68 2.85 23.83
N PRO A 307 -3.68 3.52 24.42
CA PRO A 307 -3.55 4.98 24.36
C PRO A 307 -3.27 5.51 22.94
N MET A 308 -2.79 4.66 22.04
CA MET A 308 -2.48 5.05 20.65
C MET A 308 -3.70 5.50 19.85
N VAL A 309 -4.92 5.14 20.26
CA VAL A 309 -6.17 5.62 19.63
C VAL A 309 -6.28 7.15 19.70
N PHE A 310 -5.72 7.76 20.73
CA PHE A 310 -5.77 9.21 20.95
C PHE A 310 -4.52 9.96 20.47
N GLN A 311 -3.45 9.23 20.12
CA GLN A 311 -2.13 9.79 19.86
C GLN A 311 -1.61 9.50 18.45
N GLY A 312 -2.25 8.60 17.72
CA GLY A 312 -1.82 8.21 16.39
C GLY A 312 -2.78 7.23 15.73
N VAL A 313 -2.24 6.41 14.83
CA VAL A 313 -3.03 5.52 13.98
C VAL A 313 -2.91 4.09 14.48
N VAL A 314 -4.02 3.52 14.97
CA VAL A 314 -4.12 2.10 15.31
C VAL A 314 -4.61 1.32 14.09
N LYS A 315 -3.73 0.53 13.47
CA LYS A 315 -4.09 -0.33 12.33
C LYS A 315 -3.49 -1.73 12.50
N ILE A 316 -4.27 -2.75 12.16
CA ILE A 316 -3.76 -4.12 12.05
C ILE A 316 -2.69 -4.17 10.95
N ARG A 317 -1.64 -4.98 11.16
CA ARG A 317 -0.55 -5.11 10.17
C ARG A 317 -1.08 -5.75 8.89
N LYS A 318 -0.53 -5.40 7.73
CA LYS A 318 -0.93 -6.02 6.46
C LYS A 318 -0.72 -7.53 6.44
N GLY A 319 0.32 -8.05 7.10
CA GLY A 319 0.54 -9.49 7.23
C GLY A 319 -0.55 -10.19 8.03
N GLN A 320 -0.92 -9.63 9.17
CA GLN A 320 -2.05 -10.08 9.98
C GLN A 320 -3.37 -10.02 9.20
N ALA A 321 -3.64 -8.93 8.48
CA ALA A 321 -4.81 -8.79 7.62
C ALA A 321 -4.88 -9.89 6.55
N VAL A 322 -3.77 -10.18 5.87
CA VAL A 322 -3.70 -11.26 4.87
C VAL A 322 -3.93 -12.63 5.51
N THR A 323 -3.34 -12.91 6.68
CA THR A 323 -3.60 -14.15 7.42
C THR A 323 -5.10 -14.31 7.73
N LEU A 324 -5.74 -13.26 8.24
CA LEU A 324 -7.18 -13.28 8.54
C LEU A 324 -8.03 -13.53 7.28
N MET A 325 -7.67 -12.91 6.16
CA MET A 325 -8.33 -13.16 4.86
C MET A 325 -8.19 -14.61 4.40
N MET A 326 -7.04 -15.24 4.66
CA MET A 326 -6.77 -16.63 4.28
C MET A 326 -7.45 -17.66 5.20
N GLU A 327 -7.62 -17.33 6.47
CA GLU A 327 -8.18 -18.24 7.48
C GLU A 327 -9.70 -18.16 7.59
N ALA A 328 -10.31 -16.99 7.35
CA ALA A 328 -11.74 -16.75 7.50
C ALA A 328 -12.59 -17.33 6.35
N THR A 329 -12.40 -18.62 6.05
CA THR A 329 -13.06 -19.32 4.95
C THR A 329 -14.14 -20.31 5.40
N ASN A 330 -14.34 -20.50 6.70
CA ASN A 330 -15.43 -21.33 7.23
C ASN A 330 -15.76 -20.93 8.67
N MET A 331 -16.96 -21.30 9.13
CA MET A 331 -17.44 -20.91 10.46
C MET A 331 -16.56 -21.35 11.62
N ARG A 332 -15.96 -22.55 11.56
CA ARG A 332 -15.08 -23.01 12.65
C ARG A 332 -13.85 -22.12 12.76
N ALA A 333 -13.25 -21.75 11.63
CA ALA A 333 -12.10 -20.85 11.61
C ALA A 333 -12.49 -19.45 12.10
N VAL A 334 -13.62 -18.90 11.64
CA VAL A 334 -14.13 -17.60 12.10
C VAL A 334 -14.41 -17.58 13.60
N GLN A 335 -15.09 -18.60 14.13
CA GLN A 335 -15.33 -18.74 15.58
C GLN A 335 -14.03 -18.86 16.37
N ALA A 336 -13.03 -19.57 15.86
CA ALA A 336 -11.71 -19.67 16.49
C ALA A 336 -10.99 -18.31 16.53
N ILE A 337 -11.03 -17.57 15.43
CA ILE A 337 -10.46 -16.21 15.33
C ILE A 337 -11.17 -15.26 16.31
N ILE A 338 -12.50 -15.24 16.31
CA ILE A 338 -13.30 -14.40 17.22
C ILE A 338 -13.01 -14.75 18.67
N PHE A 339 -12.94 -16.05 18.99
CA PHE A 339 -12.58 -16.51 20.33
C PHE A 339 -11.19 -16.04 20.73
N GLN A 340 -10.18 -16.19 19.87
CA GLN A 340 -8.81 -15.75 20.12
C GLN A 340 -8.75 -14.25 20.45
N TYR A 341 -9.29 -13.38 19.59
CA TYR A 341 -9.24 -11.94 19.83
C TYR A 341 -10.09 -11.52 21.04
N SER A 342 -11.17 -12.25 21.33
CA SER A 342 -11.96 -12.04 22.53
C SER A 342 -11.17 -12.42 23.79
N GLN A 343 -10.32 -13.46 23.74
CA GLN A 343 -9.37 -13.76 24.82
C GLN A 343 -8.30 -12.68 24.93
N GLU A 344 -7.77 -12.14 23.83
CA GLU A 344 -6.79 -11.04 23.90
C GLU A 344 -7.37 -9.79 24.58
N ILE A 345 -8.63 -9.44 24.27
CA ILE A 345 -9.34 -8.35 24.97
C ILE A 345 -9.47 -8.69 26.46
N LEU A 346 -9.88 -9.92 26.79
CA LEU A 346 -10.03 -10.37 28.18
C LEU A 346 -8.75 -10.15 29.01
N HIS A 347 -7.58 -10.42 28.44
CA HIS A 347 -6.29 -10.23 29.13
C HIS A 347 -5.92 -8.75 29.33
N LYS A 348 -6.53 -7.82 28.59
CA LYS A 348 -6.29 -6.37 28.69
C LYS A 348 -7.28 -5.66 29.62
N VAL A 349 -8.33 -6.34 30.10
CA VAL A 349 -9.35 -5.76 30.98
C VAL A 349 -8.71 -5.37 32.32
N SER A 350 -8.62 -4.06 32.58
CA SER A 350 -8.11 -3.54 33.84
C SER A 350 -9.10 -3.81 34.99
N LEU A 351 -8.59 -4.06 36.19
CA LEU A 351 -9.40 -4.17 37.41
C LEU A 351 -10.08 -2.85 37.79
N THR A 352 -9.51 -1.73 37.37
CA THR A 352 -10.01 -0.37 37.67
C THR A 352 -10.94 0.17 36.60
N ASP A 353 -11.16 -0.55 35.50
CA ASP A 353 -11.98 -0.08 34.40
C ASP A 353 -13.47 -0.05 34.77
N PRO A 354 -14.20 1.07 34.59
CA PRO A 354 -15.62 1.18 34.92
C PRO A 354 -16.53 0.23 34.12
N SER A 355 -16.10 -0.17 32.93
CA SER A 355 -16.84 -1.06 32.02
C SER A 355 -16.46 -2.53 32.18
N ARG A 356 -15.56 -2.85 33.13
CA ARG A 356 -15.02 -4.21 33.34
C ARG A 356 -16.10 -5.27 33.36
N ASP A 357 -17.09 -5.17 34.25
CA ASP A 357 -18.06 -6.26 34.44
C ASP A 357 -18.94 -6.46 33.21
N LYS A 358 -19.29 -5.37 32.49
CA LYS A 358 -20.00 -5.44 31.21
C LYS A 358 -19.12 -6.08 30.13
N THR A 359 -17.83 -5.73 30.08
CA THR A 359 -16.85 -6.33 29.16
C THR A 359 -16.73 -7.83 29.40
N LEU A 360 -16.56 -8.24 30.66
CA LEU A 360 -16.45 -9.65 31.04
C LEU A 360 -17.71 -10.42 30.67
N HIS A 361 -18.89 -9.83 30.88
CA HIS A 361 -20.17 -10.44 30.52
C HIS A 361 -20.28 -10.66 29.00
N VAL A 362 -20.04 -9.64 28.17
CA VAL A 362 -20.15 -9.79 26.71
C VAL A 362 -19.12 -10.79 26.15
N LEU A 363 -17.89 -10.79 26.68
CA LEU A 363 -16.86 -11.75 26.29
C LEU A 363 -17.24 -13.19 26.68
N ALA A 364 -17.94 -13.39 27.79
CA ALA A 364 -18.46 -14.70 28.17
C ALA A 364 -19.53 -15.19 27.19
N VAL A 365 -20.46 -14.32 26.76
CA VAL A 365 -21.47 -14.65 25.74
C VAL A 365 -20.82 -15.00 24.40
N ILE A 366 -19.84 -14.21 23.96
CA ILE A 366 -19.09 -14.48 22.72
C ILE A 366 -18.37 -15.84 22.82
N ARG A 367 -17.76 -16.13 23.96
CA ARG A 367 -17.09 -17.40 24.22
C ARG A 367 -18.05 -18.59 24.10
N GLU A 368 -19.24 -18.50 24.71
CA GLU A 368 -20.24 -19.56 24.65
C GLU A 368 -20.67 -19.85 23.20
N LYS A 369 -20.97 -18.80 22.43
CA LYS A 369 -21.33 -18.93 20.99
C LYS A 369 -20.20 -19.40 20.09
N SER A 370 -18.94 -19.25 20.51
CA SER A 370 -17.77 -19.65 19.72
C SER A 370 -17.28 -21.07 20.01
N GLN A 371 -17.74 -21.73 21.09
CA GLN A 371 -17.22 -23.01 21.57
C GLN A 371 -18.03 -24.26 21.15
N SER A 372 -19.17 -24.12 20.49
CA SER A 372 -20.13 -25.21 20.20
C SER A 372 -19.69 -26.23 19.12
N SER A 373 -18.40 -26.34 18.76
CA SER A 373 -17.90 -27.33 17.79
C SER A 373 -16.43 -27.79 18.00
N TYR A 374 -15.95 -27.92 19.24
CA TYR A 374 -14.63 -28.51 19.50
C TYR A 374 -14.69 -30.05 19.51
N VAL A 375 -14.39 -30.69 18.37
CA VAL A 375 -13.80 -32.04 18.39
C VAL A 375 -12.29 -31.84 18.49
N SER A 376 -11.73 -32.35 19.59
CA SER A 376 -10.29 -32.42 19.86
C SER A 376 -9.50 -32.78 18.60
N ARG A 377 -8.64 -31.88 18.12
CA ARG A 377 -7.59 -32.24 17.18
C ARG A 377 -6.51 -32.99 17.96
N ALA A 378 -6.43 -34.29 17.71
CA ALA A 378 -5.31 -35.12 18.10
C ALA A 378 -3.98 -34.52 17.60
N HIS A 379 -3.02 -34.52 18.51
CA HIS A 379 -1.59 -34.24 18.38
C HIS A 379 -1.03 -33.99 16.97
N HIS A 380 -0.79 -32.72 16.66
CA HIS A 380 0.41 -32.33 15.91
C HIS A 380 1.34 -31.58 16.88
N LEU A 381 2.55 -32.13 17.00
CA LEU A 381 3.69 -31.75 17.85
C LEU A 381 3.65 -30.35 18.50
N SER A 382 3.74 -30.35 19.83
CA SER A 382 3.76 -29.17 20.71
C SER A 382 4.92 -28.19 20.42
N PRO A 383 4.71 -26.85 20.50
CA PRO A 383 5.73 -25.81 20.28
C PRO A 383 6.87 -25.78 21.32
N MET A 384 6.82 -26.60 22.36
CA MET A 384 7.86 -26.67 23.39
C MET A 384 9.17 -27.32 22.92
N TYR A 385 9.15 -28.17 21.88
CA TYR A 385 10.36 -28.88 21.44
C TYR A 385 11.21 -28.08 20.44
N LEU A 386 10.57 -27.21 19.63
CA LEU A 386 11.27 -26.28 18.73
C LEU A 386 11.89 -25.10 19.49
N SER A 387 11.25 -24.64 20.56
CA SER A 387 11.80 -23.59 21.43
C SER A 387 12.99 -24.09 22.26
N ALA A 388 12.98 -25.34 22.75
CA ALA A 388 14.11 -25.93 23.47
C ALA A 388 15.36 -26.15 22.59
N ALA A 389 15.17 -26.56 21.33
CA ALA A 389 16.28 -26.73 20.38
C ALA A 389 16.93 -25.39 19.99
N MET A 390 16.11 -24.33 19.83
CA MET A 390 16.62 -22.98 19.59
C MET A 390 17.23 -22.33 20.84
N LEU A 391 16.74 -22.64 22.04
CA LEU A 391 17.36 -22.23 23.31
C LEU A 391 18.72 -22.93 23.51
N LEU A 392 18.86 -24.20 23.16
CA LEU A 392 20.14 -24.92 23.22
C LEU A 392 21.15 -24.42 22.18
N ALA A 393 20.68 -23.99 21.00
CA ALA A 393 21.50 -23.32 19.99
C ALA A 393 21.90 -21.88 20.39
N ALA A 394 21.01 -21.15 21.07
CA ALA A 394 21.30 -19.82 21.62
C ALA A 394 22.26 -19.91 22.82
N LEU A 395 22.14 -20.94 23.65
CA LEU A 395 23.05 -21.22 24.78
C LEU A 395 24.43 -21.70 24.31
N SER A 396 24.52 -22.43 23.18
CA SER A 396 25.81 -22.79 22.59
C SER A 396 26.53 -21.59 21.94
N TRP A 397 25.77 -20.58 21.49
CA TRP A 397 26.32 -19.30 21.02
C TRP A 397 26.70 -18.35 22.16
N GLN A 398 25.99 -18.39 23.30
CA GLN A 398 26.30 -17.62 24.51
C GLN A 398 27.57 -18.08 25.24
N MET A 399 28.07 -19.30 25.03
CA MET A 399 29.28 -19.78 25.72
C MET A 399 30.61 -19.31 25.13
N ASN A 400 30.63 -18.60 23.99
CA ASN A 400 31.87 -18.12 23.35
C ASN A 400 32.07 -16.59 23.37
N CYS A 401 31.18 -15.81 24.00
CA CYS A 401 31.25 -14.35 24.00
C CYS A 401 31.16 -13.71 25.40
N LEU A 402 31.74 -14.38 26.41
CA LEU A 402 31.58 -14.01 27.83
C LEU A 402 32.90 -13.67 28.55
N THR A 403 33.87 -13.08 27.85
CA THR A 403 35.08 -12.51 28.49
C THR A 403 35.32 -11.02 28.25
N THR A 404 34.55 -10.32 27.41
CA THR A 404 34.89 -8.93 27.04
C THR A 404 33.88 -7.84 27.41
N VAL A 405 32.66 -8.17 27.87
CA VAL A 405 31.59 -7.14 28.02
C VAL A 405 31.28 -6.72 29.47
N CYS A 406 31.79 -7.43 30.48
CA CYS A 406 31.48 -7.13 31.89
C CYS A 406 32.16 -5.88 32.50
N LEU A 407 32.94 -5.10 31.74
CA LEU A 407 33.67 -3.93 32.29
C LEU A 407 33.12 -2.55 31.89
N LEU A 408 32.09 -2.45 31.04
CA LEU A 408 31.64 -1.14 30.51
C LEU A 408 30.28 -0.64 31.02
N MET A 409 29.52 -1.41 31.82
CA MET A 409 28.16 -1.05 32.24
C MET A 409 28.08 -0.49 33.68
N VAL A 410 29.00 0.40 34.10
CA VAL A 410 28.88 1.09 35.42
C VAL A 410 29.01 2.62 35.33
N ARG A 411 29.14 3.23 34.15
CA ARG A 411 29.05 4.70 34.04
C ARG A 411 28.32 5.10 32.78
N LEU A 412 27.03 5.44 32.91
CA LEU A 412 26.33 6.53 32.21
C LEU A 412 24.83 6.45 32.59
N HIS A 413 24.48 7.10 33.71
CA HIS A 413 23.16 7.69 33.84
C HIS A 413 23.17 8.99 33.02
N VAL A 414 22.74 8.92 31.76
CA VAL A 414 22.37 10.10 30.98
C VAL A 414 20.94 9.90 30.50
N THR A 415 20.15 10.92 30.81
CA THR A 415 18.77 11.18 30.44
C THR A 415 18.37 10.63 29.08
N TRP A 416 17.28 9.84 29.04
CA TRP A 416 16.54 9.55 27.82
C TRP A 416 15.85 10.84 27.35
N THR A 417 16.59 11.66 26.59
CA THR A 417 15.98 12.63 25.69
C THR A 417 15.48 11.85 24.48
N THR A 418 14.19 11.97 24.17
CA THR A 418 13.61 11.56 22.89
C THR A 418 14.48 12.11 21.77
N ALA A 419 15.22 11.25 21.07
CA ALA A 419 16.03 11.67 19.95
C ALA A 419 15.08 12.13 18.84
N HIS A 420 15.05 13.44 18.59
CA HIS A 420 14.37 14.00 17.43
C HIS A 420 15.09 13.51 16.15
N PRO A 421 14.37 13.32 15.03
CA PRO A 421 15.00 13.03 13.74
C PRO A 421 16.05 14.12 13.42
N LEU A 422 17.26 13.69 13.04
CA LEU A 422 18.35 14.61 12.72
C LEU A 422 17.97 15.46 11.50
N SER A 423 18.17 16.77 11.60
CA SER A 423 18.08 17.67 10.46
C SER A 423 19.17 17.35 9.42
N PRO A 424 19.01 17.77 8.14
CA PRO A 424 20.01 17.52 7.10
C PRO A 424 21.43 18.00 7.46
N LEU A 425 21.56 19.14 8.14
CA LEU A 425 22.85 19.65 8.65
C LEU A 425 23.46 18.72 9.70
N GLU A 426 22.64 18.23 10.62
CA GLU A 426 23.09 17.30 11.66
C GLU A 426 23.49 15.94 11.09
N ILE A 427 22.81 15.48 10.04
CA ILE A 427 23.19 14.27 9.29
C ILE A 427 24.56 14.46 8.64
N VAL A 428 24.79 15.58 7.94
CA VAL A 428 26.08 15.88 7.31
C VAL A 428 27.21 15.88 8.34
N ASP A 429 27.01 16.57 9.45
CA ASP A 429 27.98 16.62 10.54
C ASP A 429 28.22 15.26 11.18
N PHE A 430 27.16 14.47 11.41
CA PHE A 430 27.23 13.14 11.97
C PHE A 430 28.06 12.20 11.09
N VAL A 431 27.74 12.13 9.80
CA VAL A 431 28.43 11.27 8.84
C VAL A 431 29.91 11.67 8.72
N ASN A 432 30.19 12.96 8.57
CA ASN A 432 31.57 13.43 8.40
C ASN A 432 32.41 13.29 9.67
N LYS A 433 31.80 13.35 10.87
CA LYS A 433 32.49 13.05 12.15
C LYS A 433 32.71 11.56 12.38
N ALA A 434 31.85 10.70 11.86
CA ALA A 434 31.98 9.24 11.97
C ALA A 434 33.17 8.67 11.17
N ASN A 435 33.84 9.50 10.35
CA ASN A 435 35.03 9.15 9.55
C ASN A 435 34.85 7.83 8.77
N THR A 436 33.74 7.75 8.03
CA THR A 436 33.38 6.55 7.27
C THR A 436 33.96 6.57 5.86
N THR A 437 33.58 5.59 5.05
CA THR A 437 34.02 5.38 3.67
C THR A 437 33.48 6.41 2.68
N TRP A 438 32.59 7.31 3.10
CA TRP A 438 32.01 8.36 2.27
C TRP A 438 32.00 9.72 2.96
N ARG A 439 31.70 10.77 2.20
CA ARG A 439 31.55 12.14 2.71
C ARG A 439 30.17 12.65 2.37
N ALA A 440 29.52 13.20 3.39
CA ALA A 440 28.23 13.86 3.25
C ALA A 440 28.43 15.35 2.96
N GLY A 441 27.49 15.94 2.24
CA GLY A 441 27.40 17.37 2.03
C GLY A 441 26.04 17.76 1.49
N HIS A 442 25.73 19.05 1.53
CA HIS A 442 24.40 19.52 1.15
C HIS A 442 24.08 19.26 -0.31
N ASN A 443 23.01 18.50 -0.48
CA ASN A 443 22.41 18.10 -1.74
C ASN A 443 20.93 18.41 -1.77
N PHE A 444 20.32 19.00 -0.75
CA PHE A 444 18.89 19.35 -0.76
C PHE A 444 18.71 20.58 0.12
N TYR A 445 18.10 21.65 -0.41
CA TYR A 445 17.94 22.92 0.29
C TYR A 445 16.46 23.29 0.41
N GLY A 446 15.94 23.34 1.64
CA GLY A 446 14.57 23.83 1.90
C GLY A 446 13.46 22.99 1.25
N VAL A 447 13.74 21.72 0.96
CA VAL A 447 12.83 20.80 0.28
C VAL A 447 12.11 19.93 1.32
N ASP A 448 10.79 19.80 1.19
CA ASP A 448 9.98 19.02 2.11
C ASP A 448 10.26 17.51 2.02
N ALA A 449 10.25 16.81 3.14
CA ALA A 449 10.54 15.37 3.19
C ALA A 449 9.52 14.53 2.40
N SER A 450 8.26 14.97 2.29
CA SER A 450 7.24 14.30 1.47
C SER A 450 7.57 14.34 -0.03
N TYR A 451 8.13 15.45 -0.50
CA TYR A 451 8.58 15.59 -1.89
C TYR A 451 9.76 14.68 -2.20
N ILE A 452 10.70 14.51 -1.27
CA ILE A 452 11.81 13.56 -1.49
C ILE A 452 11.31 12.12 -1.59
N LYS A 453 10.29 11.79 -0.79
CA LYS A 453 9.66 10.47 -0.84
C LYS A 453 8.96 10.23 -2.17
N SER A 454 8.38 11.26 -2.80
CA SER A 454 7.77 11.09 -4.12
C SER A 454 8.78 10.84 -5.24
N LEU A 455 10.02 11.35 -5.12
CA LEU A 455 11.10 10.99 -6.07
C LEU A 455 11.51 9.51 -5.99
N CYS A 456 11.28 8.87 -4.84
CA CYS A 456 11.54 7.45 -4.59
C CYS A 456 10.36 6.58 -5.06
N GLY A 457 10.12 6.57 -6.37
CA GLY A 457 8.96 5.92 -6.98
C GLY A 457 9.11 4.43 -7.30
N THR A 458 10.16 3.74 -6.84
CA THR A 458 10.25 2.29 -7.08
C THR A 458 9.45 1.51 -6.06
N ILE A 459 8.50 0.71 -6.53
CA ILE A 459 7.75 -0.21 -5.68
C ILE A 459 8.55 -1.51 -5.55
N MET A 460 9.27 -1.64 -4.44
CA MET A 460 10.15 -2.79 -4.15
C MET A 460 9.41 -4.13 -4.10
N ASN A 461 10.11 -5.21 -4.47
CA ASN A 461 9.62 -6.60 -4.49
C ASN A 461 8.46 -6.81 -5.47
N GLY A 462 8.63 -6.32 -6.71
CA GLY A 462 7.72 -6.60 -7.82
C GLY A 462 7.70 -8.08 -8.24
N LYS A 463 6.92 -8.40 -9.26
CA LYS A 463 6.92 -9.72 -9.90
C LYS A 463 8.36 -10.09 -10.29
N LYS A 464 8.84 -11.27 -9.91
CA LYS A 464 10.17 -11.72 -10.36
C LYS A 464 10.06 -12.29 -11.77
N LEU A 465 10.92 -11.79 -12.67
CA LEU A 465 11.19 -12.38 -13.97
C LEU A 465 11.97 -13.69 -13.78
N PRO A 466 12.06 -14.54 -14.82
CA PRO A 466 12.91 -15.73 -14.77
C PRO A 466 14.33 -15.38 -14.32
N LEU A 467 14.92 -16.20 -13.44
CA LEU A 467 16.31 -16.01 -13.02
C LEU A 467 17.26 -16.54 -14.09
N ILE A 468 18.30 -15.78 -14.41
CA ILE A 468 19.42 -16.26 -15.21
C ILE A 468 20.63 -16.52 -14.31
N PHE A 469 21.26 -17.69 -14.49
CA PHE A 469 22.50 -18.02 -13.81
C PHE A 469 23.63 -18.09 -14.83
N HIS A 470 24.71 -17.37 -14.57
CA HIS A 470 25.94 -17.45 -15.33
C HIS A 470 26.86 -18.52 -14.73
N GLU A 471 27.54 -19.26 -15.60
CA GLU A 471 28.70 -20.06 -15.20
C GLU A 471 29.85 -19.12 -14.82
N THR A 472 30.19 -19.06 -13.54
CA THR A 472 31.20 -18.15 -12.98
C THR A 472 32.57 -18.79 -12.81
N ASP A 473 32.66 -20.12 -12.74
CA ASP A 473 33.88 -20.87 -12.36
C ASP A 473 35.08 -20.64 -13.29
N ASN A 474 34.83 -20.26 -14.55
CA ASN A 474 35.87 -20.06 -15.57
C ASN A 474 36.07 -18.59 -15.98
N ILE A 475 35.43 -17.64 -15.30
CA ILE A 475 35.48 -16.22 -15.66
C ILE A 475 36.34 -15.47 -14.65
N GLN A 476 37.54 -15.08 -15.07
CA GLN A 476 38.35 -14.13 -14.31
C GLN A 476 37.86 -12.70 -14.57
N LEU A 477 37.10 -12.18 -13.62
CA LEU A 477 36.63 -10.79 -13.64
C LEU A 477 37.72 -9.84 -13.12
N PRO A 478 37.87 -8.64 -13.67
CA PRO A 478 38.81 -7.65 -13.16
C PRO A 478 38.39 -7.13 -11.78
N ASP A 479 39.36 -6.65 -11.00
CA ASP A 479 39.13 -6.03 -9.68
C ASP A 479 38.25 -4.78 -9.77
N SER A 480 38.35 -4.04 -10.88
CA SER A 480 37.49 -2.91 -11.20
C SER A 480 37.00 -2.97 -12.64
N PHE A 481 35.75 -2.57 -12.85
CA PHE A 481 35.12 -2.51 -14.16
C PHE A 481 34.26 -1.26 -14.29
N ASP A 482 34.33 -0.62 -15.45
CA ASP A 482 33.53 0.55 -15.80
C ASP A 482 33.06 0.37 -17.24
N ALA A 483 31.75 0.16 -17.42
CA ALA A 483 31.15 -0.09 -18.73
C ALA A 483 31.48 1.00 -19.76
N ARG A 484 31.68 2.25 -19.32
CA ARG A 484 32.03 3.37 -20.21
C ARG A 484 33.42 3.20 -20.84
N LYS A 485 34.34 2.56 -20.12
CA LYS A 485 35.70 2.26 -20.60
C LYS A 485 35.72 1.00 -21.46
N GLN A 486 34.88 0.01 -21.12
CA GLN A 486 34.78 -1.24 -21.87
C GLN A 486 34.14 -1.03 -23.24
N TRP A 487 33.11 -0.18 -23.32
CA TRP A 487 32.37 0.09 -24.55
C TRP A 487 32.40 1.60 -24.88
N PRO A 488 33.56 2.15 -25.26
CA PRO A 488 33.73 3.59 -25.50
C PRO A 488 32.93 4.08 -26.72
N ASN A 489 32.54 3.19 -27.63
CA ASN A 489 31.69 3.50 -28.78
C ASN A 489 30.20 3.65 -28.40
N CYS A 490 29.85 3.47 -27.12
CA CYS A 490 28.49 3.57 -26.60
C CYS A 490 28.34 4.76 -25.63
N PRO A 491 28.13 5.99 -26.15
CA PRO A 491 28.11 7.20 -25.34
C PRO A 491 26.92 7.28 -24.38
N THR A 492 25.84 6.53 -24.62
CA THR A 492 24.65 6.49 -23.74
C THR A 492 24.99 5.97 -22.33
N ILE A 493 26.04 5.14 -22.20
CA ILE A 493 26.45 4.56 -20.91
C ILE A 493 26.90 5.66 -19.95
N GLY A 494 27.53 6.71 -20.49
CA GLY A 494 27.99 7.86 -19.72
C GLY A 494 26.94 8.96 -19.52
N GLN A 495 25.74 8.83 -20.07
CA GLN A 495 24.72 9.86 -19.97
C GLN A 495 23.98 9.76 -18.63
N ILE A 496 23.96 10.85 -17.86
CA ILE A 496 23.10 11.03 -16.70
C ILE A 496 21.81 11.70 -17.15
N ARG A 497 20.66 11.10 -16.85
CA ARG A 497 19.36 11.68 -17.15
C ARG A 497 18.71 12.26 -15.88
N ASP A 498 17.66 13.05 -16.10
CA ASP A 498 16.93 13.74 -15.04
C ASP A 498 15.45 13.34 -15.08
N GLN A 499 14.99 12.72 -13.99
CA GLN A 499 13.59 12.31 -13.80
C GLN A 499 12.67 13.49 -13.46
N GLY A 500 13.21 14.67 -13.20
CA GLY A 500 12.46 15.84 -12.74
C GLY A 500 11.71 15.56 -11.45
N ASN A 501 10.60 16.24 -11.23
CA ASN A 501 9.79 16.13 -10.01
C ASN A 501 8.79 14.97 -9.99
N CYS A 502 9.13 13.85 -10.63
CA CYS A 502 8.28 12.67 -10.82
C CYS A 502 8.97 11.43 -10.22
N GLY A 503 8.22 10.52 -9.60
CA GLY A 503 8.72 9.22 -9.13
C GLY A 503 8.97 8.21 -10.25
N SER A 504 9.55 8.63 -11.36
CA SER A 504 9.78 7.81 -12.56
C SER A 504 11.11 7.05 -12.56
N CYS A 505 11.84 6.98 -11.44
CA CYS A 505 13.13 6.29 -11.34
C CYS A 505 13.12 4.84 -11.87
N TRP A 506 12.03 4.10 -11.67
CA TRP A 506 11.81 2.75 -12.22
C TRP A 506 11.74 2.71 -13.76
N ALA A 507 11.30 3.80 -14.39
CA ALA A 507 11.29 3.92 -15.84
C ALA A 507 12.69 4.32 -16.34
N PHE A 508 13.35 5.27 -15.65
CA PHE A 508 14.69 5.73 -16.01
C PHE A 508 15.75 4.64 -15.87
N GLY A 509 15.78 3.90 -14.76
CA GLY A 509 16.69 2.78 -14.55
C GLY A 509 16.60 1.75 -15.67
N ALA A 510 15.38 1.37 -16.05
CA ALA A 510 15.12 0.46 -17.16
C ALA A 510 15.58 1.02 -18.51
N VAL A 511 15.08 2.19 -18.94
CA VAL A 511 15.36 2.68 -20.31
C VAL A 511 16.81 3.08 -20.53
N GLU A 512 17.52 3.50 -19.48
CA GLU A 512 18.94 3.77 -19.57
C GLU A 512 19.75 2.48 -19.78
N ALA A 513 19.49 1.44 -18.99
CA ALA A 513 20.14 0.14 -19.16
C ALA A 513 19.80 -0.49 -20.52
N ILE A 514 18.54 -0.39 -20.97
CA ILE A 514 18.11 -0.87 -22.29
C ILE A 514 18.87 -0.14 -23.42
N SER A 515 18.95 1.20 -23.35
CA SER A 515 19.66 2.02 -24.36
C SER A 515 21.12 1.59 -24.50
N ASP A 516 21.78 1.37 -23.36
CA ASP A 516 23.17 0.95 -23.28
C ASP A 516 23.38 -0.44 -23.90
N ARG A 517 22.49 -1.38 -23.58
CA ARG A 517 22.54 -2.76 -24.09
C ARG A 517 22.29 -2.84 -25.60
N ILE A 518 21.39 -2.03 -26.14
CA ILE A 518 21.18 -1.92 -27.61
C ILE A 518 22.49 -1.49 -28.29
N CYS A 519 23.18 -0.52 -27.71
CA CYS A 519 24.46 -0.08 -28.26
C CYS A 519 25.55 -1.15 -28.13
N ILE A 520 25.66 -1.79 -26.98
CA ILE A 520 26.68 -2.82 -26.71
C ILE A 520 26.50 -4.02 -27.66
N VAL A 521 25.29 -4.54 -27.79
CA VAL A 521 24.98 -5.70 -28.64
C VAL A 521 25.20 -5.39 -30.13
N SER A 522 24.98 -4.14 -30.54
CA SER A 522 25.22 -3.69 -31.91
C SER A 522 26.67 -3.30 -32.19
N ASP A 523 27.57 -3.41 -31.21
CA ASP A 523 28.97 -2.97 -31.30
C ASP A 523 29.10 -1.50 -31.72
N GLY A 524 28.27 -0.63 -31.11
CA GLY A 524 28.23 0.80 -31.39
C GLY A 524 27.52 1.21 -32.69
N LYS A 525 26.96 0.26 -33.46
CA LYS A 525 26.28 0.58 -34.73
C LYS A 525 24.91 1.20 -34.54
N VAL A 526 24.22 0.89 -33.43
CA VAL A 526 22.91 1.43 -33.08
C VAL A 526 23.01 2.12 -31.74
N THR A 527 23.00 3.45 -31.75
CA THR A 527 23.00 4.27 -30.53
C THR A 527 21.68 5.04 -30.45
N VAL A 528 20.82 4.63 -29.52
CA VAL A 528 19.49 5.23 -29.32
C VAL A 528 19.25 5.50 -27.85
N GLN A 529 18.45 6.52 -27.56
CA GLN A 529 17.90 6.77 -26.23
C GLN A 529 16.48 6.22 -26.22
N ILE A 530 16.19 5.20 -25.42
CA ILE A 530 14.84 4.70 -25.23
C ILE A 530 14.04 5.68 -24.37
N SER A 531 12.77 5.87 -24.76
CA SER A 531 11.90 6.87 -24.17
C SER A 531 11.43 6.49 -22.77
N ALA A 532 11.89 7.25 -21.77
CA ALA A 532 11.31 7.20 -20.44
C ALA A 532 9.85 7.67 -20.44
N GLU A 533 9.49 8.62 -21.33
CA GLU A 533 8.12 9.12 -21.48
C GLU A 533 7.16 8.01 -21.93
N ASP A 534 7.54 7.25 -22.95
CA ASP A 534 6.73 6.18 -23.51
C ASP A 534 6.47 5.09 -22.45
N LEU A 535 7.54 4.63 -21.80
CA LEU A 535 7.43 3.65 -20.73
C LEU A 535 6.60 4.16 -19.54
N LEU A 536 6.86 5.39 -19.10
CA LEU A 536 6.20 6.00 -17.95
C LEU A 536 4.70 6.18 -18.17
N THR A 537 4.31 6.62 -19.36
CA THR A 537 2.95 7.09 -19.65
C THR A 537 2.06 6.00 -20.26
N CYS A 538 2.63 5.05 -21.00
CA CYS A 538 1.88 4.05 -21.79
C CYS A 538 1.96 2.62 -21.24
N CYS A 539 2.64 2.39 -20.12
CA CYS A 539 2.65 1.08 -19.45
C CYS A 539 1.75 1.06 -18.21
N ASP A 540 0.46 0.77 -18.41
CA ASP A 540 -0.52 0.68 -17.32
C ASP A 540 -0.24 -0.47 -16.34
N GLU A 541 0.43 -1.53 -16.81
CA GLU A 541 0.80 -2.69 -15.98
C GLU A 541 2.10 -2.47 -15.17
N CYS A 542 2.87 -1.42 -15.50
CA CYS A 542 4.16 -1.16 -14.85
C CYS A 542 4.01 -0.46 -13.49
N GLY A 543 2.88 0.20 -13.23
CA GLY A 543 2.66 0.96 -12.01
C GLY A 543 1.70 2.12 -12.20
N MET A 544 1.89 3.16 -11.40
CA MET A 544 1.09 4.38 -11.35
C MET A 544 1.88 5.59 -11.87
N GLY A 545 2.70 5.39 -12.91
CA GLY A 545 3.47 6.47 -13.53
C GLY A 545 4.42 7.18 -12.55
N CYS A 546 4.20 8.48 -12.35
CA CYS A 546 4.95 9.31 -11.41
C CYS A 546 4.76 8.93 -9.95
N TYR A 547 3.66 8.24 -9.60
CA TYR A 547 3.43 7.74 -8.23
C TYR A 547 4.07 6.35 -7.99
N GLY A 548 4.86 5.90 -8.97
CA GLY A 548 5.78 4.79 -8.85
C GLY A 548 5.44 3.56 -9.67
N GLY A 549 6.40 2.65 -9.78
CA GLY A 549 6.31 1.47 -10.63
C GLY A 549 7.33 0.37 -10.32
N TYR A 550 7.21 -0.73 -11.06
CA TYR A 550 7.95 -1.97 -10.86
C TYR A 550 9.01 -2.14 -11.95
N PRO A 551 10.31 -2.24 -11.59
CA PRO A 551 11.40 -2.49 -12.53
C PRO A 551 11.12 -3.70 -13.44
N SER A 552 10.73 -4.84 -12.87
CA SER A 552 10.45 -6.04 -13.66
C SER A 552 9.35 -5.89 -14.70
N ALA A 553 8.30 -5.13 -14.38
CA ALA A 553 7.21 -4.86 -15.32
C ALA A 553 7.67 -3.96 -16.46
N ALA A 554 8.56 -3.00 -16.20
CA ALA A 554 9.16 -2.16 -17.24
C ALA A 554 9.94 -2.98 -18.28
N TRP A 555 10.76 -3.92 -17.82
CA TRP A 555 11.49 -4.82 -18.73
C TRP A 555 10.52 -5.76 -19.48
N ASP A 556 9.53 -6.34 -18.81
CA ASP A 556 8.50 -7.18 -19.45
C ASP A 556 7.73 -6.40 -20.53
N TYR A 557 7.38 -5.13 -20.27
CA TYR A 557 6.72 -4.27 -21.25
C TYR A 557 7.60 -4.04 -22.49
N TRP A 558 8.89 -3.78 -22.30
CA TRP A 558 9.84 -3.65 -23.40
C TRP A 558 9.91 -4.93 -24.26
N ALA A 559 9.85 -6.12 -23.66
CA ALA A 559 9.81 -7.38 -24.40
C ALA A 559 8.48 -7.59 -25.16
N GLN A 560 7.35 -7.29 -24.52
CA GLN A 560 6.02 -7.63 -25.05
C GLN A 560 5.47 -6.58 -26.02
N LYS A 561 5.68 -5.30 -25.73
CA LYS A 561 5.05 -4.17 -26.42
C LYS A 561 6.05 -3.27 -27.14
N GLY A 562 7.33 -3.37 -26.79
CA GLY A 562 8.40 -2.51 -27.32
C GLY A 562 8.26 -1.06 -26.85
N LEU A 563 9.38 -0.33 -26.91
CA LEU A 563 9.46 1.07 -26.52
C LEU A 563 10.03 1.90 -27.66
N VAL A 564 9.49 3.09 -27.87
CA VAL A 564 10.05 4.03 -28.86
C VAL A 564 11.27 4.77 -28.30
N THR A 565 12.01 5.44 -29.19
CA THR A 565 13.11 6.32 -28.79
C THR A 565 12.60 7.62 -28.18
N GLY A 566 13.40 8.25 -27.32
CA GLY A 566 13.04 9.49 -26.65
C GLY A 566 14.12 10.01 -25.72
N GLY A 567 14.57 11.23 -25.98
CA GLY A 567 15.61 11.90 -25.21
C GLY A 567 15.09 12.65 -23.98
N LEU A 568 15.91 13.57 -23.48
CA LEU A 568 15.60 14.42 -22.32
C LEU A 568 14.55 15.49 -22.63
N TYR A 569 14.10 16.17 -21.58
CA TYR A 569 13.21 17.32 -21.67
C TYR A 569 13.67 18.35 -22.69
N ASN A 570 12.71 18.82 -23.49
CA ASN A 570 12.91 19.82 -24.54
C ASN A 570 13.94 19.43 -25.61
N SER A 571 14.31 18.14 -25.70
CA SER A 571 15.10 17.63 -26.80
C SER A 571 14.21 17.30 -28.00
N LYS A 572 14.80 17.28 -29.20
CA LYS A 572 14.18 16.72 -30.41
C LYS A 572 14.73 15.32 -30.73
N VAL A 573 15.26 14.64 -29.71
CA VAL A 573 15.91 13.34 -29.85
C VAL A 573 14.87 12.25 -29.67
N GLY A 574 14.69 11.45 -30.71
CA GLY A 574 13.77 10.32 -30.71
C GLY A 574 12.29 10.71 -30.88
N CYS A 575 11.45 9.68 -30.89
CA CYS A 575 10.01 9.77 -31.11
C CYS A 575 9.27 10.49 -29.96
N ARG A 576 9.57 10.14 -28.71
CA ARG A 576 8.89 10.63 -27.50
C ARG A 576 9.89 11.16 -26.46
N PRO A 577 10.45 12.37 -26.60
CA PRO A 577 11.25 12.99 -25.55
C PRO A 577 10.47 13.16 -24.25
N TYR A 578 11.18 13.17 -23.12
CA TYR A 578 10.58 13.38 -21.80
C TYR A 578 9.88 14.74 -21.70
N THR A 579 8.70 14.81 -21.09
CA THR A 579 7.91 16.06 -21.06
C THR A 579 7.98 16.79 -19.72
N ILE A 580 8.45 16.13 -18.66
CA ILE A 580 8.60 16.74 -17.33
C ILE A 580 9.93 17.50 -17.26
N ALA A 581 9.85 18.77 -16.82
CA ALA A 581 10.98 19.67 -16.80
C ALA A 581 11.98 19.32 -15.67
N PRO A 582 13.29 19.35 -15.95
CA PRO A 582 14.34 19.38 -14.94
C PRO A 582 14.12 20.53 -13.96
N CYS A 583 14.31 20.26 -12.67
CA CYS A 583 14.19 21.28 -11.63
C CYS A 583 15.32 21.11 -10.61
N GLU A 584 15.60 22.18 -9.86
CA GLU A 584 16.60 22.11 -8.80
C GLU A 584 16.03 21.35 -7.60
N HIS A 585 16.40 20.08 -7.52
CA HIS A 585 16.13 19.26 -6.36
C HIS A 585 17.09 19.58 -5.21
N HIS A 586 18.30 20.08 -5.54
CA HIS A 586 19.46 19.82 -4.71
C HIS A 586 20.42 20.97 -4.44
N VAL A 587 20.44 21.98 -5.30
CA VAL A 587 21.38 23.11 -5.27
C VAL A 587 20.69 24.36 -5.78
N ASN A 588 21.20 25.55 -5.42
CA ASN A 588 20.85 26.75 -6.17
C ASN A 588 21.62 26.71 -7.49
N GLY A 589 20.94 26.28 -8.55
CA GLY A 589 21.48 26.21 -9.90
C GLY A 589 20.69 27.06 -10.90
N THR A 590 20.82 26.73 -12.17
CA THR A 590 20.17 27.47 -13.26
C THR A 590 18.76 26.98 -13.58
N ARG A 591 18.31 25.85 -13.00
CA ARG A 591 16.96 25.32 -13.20
C ARG A 591 15.97 25.98 -12.22
N PRO A 592 14.66 25.98 -12.51
CA PRO A 592 13.66 26.44 -11.54
C PRO A 592 13.62 25.51 -10.31
N PRO A 593 13.26 26.01 -9.11
CA PRO A 593 13.01 25.16 -7.95
C PRO A 593 11.90 24.15 -8.24
N CYS A 594 12.05 22.93 -7.74
CA CYS A 594 11.00 21.93 -7.87
C CYS A 594 9.75 22.32 -7.07
N GLN A 595 8.56 22.15 -7.67
CA GLN A 595 7.27 22.38 -7.02
C GLN A 595 6.49 21.08 -6.94
N GLY A 596 6.48 20.45 -5.76
CA GLY A 596 5.68 19.25 -5.48
C GLY A 596 5.90 18.08 -6.45
N GLU A 597 5.18 16.99 -6.23
CA GLU A 597 5.10 15.88 -7.19
C GLU A 597 4.25 16.31 -8.39
N THR A 598 4.70 15.99 -9.61
CA THR A 598 3.91 16.21 -10.83
C THR A 598 3.03 15.02 -11.16
N ASP A 599 1.86 15.28 -11.74
CA ASP A 599 0.99 14.24 -12.28
C ASP A 599 1.64 13.56 -13.49
N THR A 600 1.29 12.29 -13.71
CA THR A 600 1.77 11.51 -14.86
C THR A 600 1.17 12.09 -16.15
N PRO A 601 2.00 12.45 -17.16
CA PRO A 601 1.49 12.85 -18.47
C PRO A 601 0.66 11.75 -19.12
N LYS A 602 -0.29 12.13 -19.98
CA LYS A 602 -1.11 11.16 -20.71
C LYS A 602 -0.27 10.38 -21.72
N CYS A 603 -0.52 9.08 -21.84
CA CYS A 603 0.00 8.29 -22.95
C CYS A 603 -0.41 8.90 -24.29
N VAL A 604 0.56 9.07 -25.18
CA VAL A 604 0.32 9.50 -26.56
C VAL A 604 1.14 8.63 -27.49
N GLU A 605 0.47 7.78 -28.25
CA GLU A 605 1.08 6.84 -29.21
C GLU A 605 1.43 7.52 -30.55
N GLN A 606 2.06 8.68 -30.48
CA GLN A 606 2.46 9.47 -31.63
C GLN A 606 3.80 10.17 -31.36
N CYS A 607 4.71 10.09 -32.33
CA CYS A 607 5.98 10.81 -32.26
C CYS A 607 5.78 12.32 -32.36
N ILE A 608 6.73 13.09 -31.81
CA ILE A 608 6.77 14.55 -31.99
C ILE A 608 6.75 14.96 -33.46
N ASP A 609 6.18 16.13 -33.74
CA ASP A 609 6.08 16.64 -35.09
C ASP A 609 7.46 16.78 -35.76
N GLY A 610 7.54 16.32 -37.01
CA GLY A 610 8.77 16.32 -37.80
C GLY A 610 9.73 15.16 -37.50
N TYR A 611 9.41 14.26 -36.57
CA TYR A 611 10.15 13.02 -36.37
C TYR A 611 9.74 11.93 -37.37
N SER A 612 10.71 11.14 -37.81
CA SER A 612 10.52 9.93 -38.61
C SER A 612 11.55 8.91 -38.13
N PRO A 613 11.19 7.63 -37.94
CA PRO A 613 9.97 6.96 -38.41
C PRO A 613 8.71 7.18 -37.54
N SER A 614 7.56 6.66 -37.97
CA SER A 614 6.29 6.70 -37.20
C SER A 614 6.39 5.90 -35.90
N TYR A 615 5.57 6.23 -34.90
CA TYR A 615 5.59 5.59 -33.57
C TYR A 615 5.68 4.04 -33.60
N PRO A 616 4.84 3.28 -34.33
CA PRO A 616 4.96 1.82 -34.35
C PRO A 616 6.25 1.29 -35.00
N LYS A 617 6.85 2.08 -35.90
CA LYS A 617 8.09 1.75 -36.62
C LYS A 617 9.35 2.15 -35.85
N ASP A 618 9.21 2.99 -34.82
CA ASP A 618 10.30 3.41 -33.95
C ASP A 618 10.48 2.49 -32.73
N LYS A 619 9.64 1.46 -32.58
CA LYS A 619 9.68 0.55 -31.43
C LYS A 619 10.87 -0.39 -31.47
N TYR A 620 11.60 -0.43 -30.35
CA TYR A 620 12.65 -1.40 -30.03
C TYR A 620 12.10 -2.42 -29.04
N PHE A 621 12.40 -3.70 -29.26
CA PHE A 621 11.85 -4.81 -28.48
C PHE A 621 12.94 -5.56 -27.72
N GLY A 622 12.60 -6.00 -26.51
CA GLY A 622 13.38 -6.98 -25.78
C GLY A 622 13.15 -8.40 -26.32
N GLY A 623 14.20 -9.20 -26.39
CA GLY A 623 14.12 -10.63 -26.72
C GLY A 623 13.87 -11.49 -25.47
N HIS A 624 14.70 -11.29 -24.44
CA HIS A 624 14.62 -12.02 -23.17
C HIS A 624 14.85 -11.08 -22.00
N THR A 625 13.97 -11.14 -21.01
CA THR A 625 14.00 -10.31 -19.80
C THR A 625 14.06 -11.22 -18.58
N TYR A 626 14.85 -10.84 -17.59
CA TYR A 626 15.22 -11.73 -16.50
C TYR A 626 15.68 -10.97 -15.25
N ASN A 627 15.65 -11.66 -14.12
CA ASN A 627 16.34 -11.22 -12.91
C ASN A 627 17.72 -11.85 -12.83
N VAL A 628 18.67 -11.11 -12.26
CA VAL A 628 19.98 -11.66 -11.89
C VAL A 628 19.94 -12.04 -10.40
N PRO A 629 20.44 -13.22 -10.01
CA PRO A 629 20.52 -13.63 -8.61
C PRO A 629 21.29 -12.61 -7.76
N SER A 630 20.89 -12.50 -6.49
CA SER A 630 21.55 -11.66 -5.47
C SER A 630 22.89 -12.27 -5.05
N SER A 631 23.83 -12.29 -5.99
CA SER A 631 25.18 -12.82 -5.84
C SER A 631 26.12 -11.87 -6.56
N GLU A 632 27.15 -11.43 -5.84
CA GLU A 632 28.17 -10.52 -6.37
C GLU A 632 28.73 -11.03 -7.70
N ASP A 633 29.14 -12.30 -7.78
CA ASP A 633 29.72 -12.87 -8.99
C ASP A 633 28.73 -12.93 -10.15
N GLN A 634 27.46 -13.21 -9.88
CA GLN A 634 26.42 -13.24 -10.91
C GLN A 634 26.16 -11.85 -11.47
N ILE A 635 26.02 -10.84 -10.62
CA ILE A 635 25.78 -9.45 -11.01
C ILE A 635 26.99 -8.88 -11.76
N LYS A 636 28.22 -9.09 -11.25
CA LYS A 636 29.43 -8.69 -11.96
C LYS A 636 29.51 -9.36 -13.33
N THR A 637 29.21 -10.65 -13.42
CA THR A 637 29.28 -11.40 -14.68
C THR A 637 28.25 -10.89 -15.68
N GLU A 638 27.03 -10.59 -15.26
CA GLU A 638 26.02 -9.99 -16.12
C GLU A 638 26.47 -8.63 -16.64
N VAL A 639 26.93 -7.74 -15.74
CA VAL A 639 27.40 -6.40 -16.11
C VAL A 639 28.62 -6.47 -17.04
N TYR A 640 29.54 -7.40 -16.80
CA TYR A 640 30.73 -7.63 -17.62
C TYR A 640 30.41 -8.09 -19.03
N LYS A 641 29.50 -9.06 -19.16
CA LYS A 641 29.17 -9.70 -20.45
C LYS A 641 28.22 -8.86 -21.27
N ASN A 642 27.17 -8.36 -20.63
CA ASN A 642 25.97 -7.87 -21.30
C ASN A 642 25.74 -6.38 -21.08
N GLY A 643 26.52 -5.72 -20.21
CA GLY A 643 26.42 -4.29 -19.94
C GLY A 643 25.52 -3.94 -18.74
N PRO A 644 25.27 -2.64 -18.52
CA PRO A 644 24.59 -2.14 -17.32
C PRO A 644 23.27 -2.83 -17.02
N VAL A 645 22.93 -2.93 -15.73
CA VAL A 645 21.68 -3.52 -15.23
C VAL A 645 20.89 -2.48 -14.45
N GLU A 646 19.59 -2.69 -14.32
CA GLU A 646 18.77 -1.92 -13.39
C GLU A 646 18.80 -2.59 -12.01
N ALA A 647 18.97 -1.79 -10.96
CA ALA A 647 18.91 -2.22 -9.57
C ALA A 647 17.89 -1.38 -8.81
N ALA A 648 17.11 -2.00 -7.93
CA ALA A 648 16.31 -1.28 -6.95
C ALA A 648 16.92 -1.39 -5.55
N PHE A 649 16.91 -0.29 -4.78
CA PHE A 649 17.41 -0.27 -3.41
C PHE A 649 16.58 0.66 -2.52
N THR A 650 16.80 0.55 -1.21
CA THR A 650 16.12 1.39 -0.22
C THR A 650 16.90 2.68 0.03
N VAL A 651 16.27 3.83 -0.17
CA VAL A 651 16.85 5.14 0.12
C VAL A 651 16.56 5.54 1.57
N TYR A 652 17.59 6.03 2.24
CA TYR A 652 17.53 6.59 3.60
C TYR A 652 17.86 8.09 3.58
N ALA A 653 17.50 8.81 4.63
CA ALA A 653 17.68 10.27 4.68
C ALA A 653 19.15 10.73 4.58
N ASP A 654 20.11 9.89 4.98
CA ASP A 654 21.54 10.19 4.83
C ASP A 654 22.05 10.03 3.39
N PHE A 655 21.50 9.09 2.61
CA PHE A 655 21.81 8.95 1.18
C PHE A 655 21.61 10.25 0.41
N LEU A 656 20.58 11.02 0.79
CA LEU A 656 20.30 12.32 0.18
C LEU A 656 21.52 13.24 0.22
N GLN A 657 22.36 13.15 1.25
CA GLN A 657 23.53 14.00 1.46
C GLN A 657 24.81 13.44 0.83
N TYR A 658 24.75 12.36 0.05
CA TYR A 658 25.93 11.74 -0.55
C TYR A 658 26.70 12.70 -1.48
N LYS A 659 28.02 12.89 -1.26
CA LYS A 659 28.87 13.66 -2.20
C LYS A 659 29.99 12.85 -2.83
N SER A 660 30.62 11.94 -2.09
CA SER A 660 31.76 11.17 -2.59
C SER A 660 32.08 9.97 -1.70
N GLY A 661 32.92 9.06 -2.19
CA GLY A 661 33.34 7.84 -1.50
C GLY A 661 32.32 6.69 -1.61
N VAL A 662 32.43 5.66 -0.80
CA VAL A 662 31.56 4.47 -0.85
C VAL A 662 30.47 4.57 0.20
N TYR A 663 29.24 4.81 -0.25
CA TYR A 663 28.07 4.96 0.60
C TYR A 663 27.76 3.67 1.38
N GLN A 664 27.44 3.87 2.66
CA GLN A 664 26.97 2.88 3.62
C GLN A 664 25.98 3.62 4.52
N HIS A 665 24.82 3.05 4.77
CA HIS A 665 23.82 3.70 5.61
C HIS A 665 24.30 3.77 7.07
N LEU A 666 24.15 4.94 7.69
CA LEU A 666 24.59 5.21 9.07
C LEU A 666 23.45 5.77 9.92
N THR A 667 22.56 6.58 9.35
CA THR A 667 21.52 7.29 10.11
C THR A 667 20.38 7.78 9.23
N GLY A 668 19.31 8.25 9.85
CA GLY A 668 18.18 8.85 9.16
C GLY A 668 17.13 7.83 8.72
N ASP A 669 15.89 8.30 8.61
CA ASP A 669 14.75 7.44 8.34
C ASP A 669 14.74 6.91 6.91
N MET A 670 14.08 5.76 6.74
CA MET A 670 13.79 5.17 5.43
C MET A 670 12.82 6.08 4.65
N LEU A 671 13.19 6.44 3.43
CA LEU A 671 12.41 7.35 2.58
C LEU A 671 11.58 6.62 1.53
N GLY A 672 12.12 5.59 0.88
CA GLY A 672 11.39 4.86 -0.16
C GLY A 672 12.27 3.89 -0.92
N GLY A 673 11.69 3.26 -1.96
CA GLY A 673 12.45 2.47 -2.93
C GLY A 673 12.86 3.34 -4.11
N HIS A 674 14.06 3.13 -4.62
CA HIS A 674 14.59 3.88 -5.77
C HIS A 674 15.29 2.93 -6.73
N ALA A 675 15.10 3.14 -8.03
CA ALA A 675 15.74 2.35 -9.09
C ALA A 675 16.83 3.17 -9.76
N VAL A 676 17.94 2.49 -10.07
CA VAL A 676 19.18 3.08 -10.54
C VAL A 676 19.87 2.15 -11.53
N LYS A 677 20.77 2.70 -12.33
CA LYS A 677 21.57 1.93 -13.30
C LYS A 677 22.93 1.56 -12.73
N VAL A 678 23.20 0.27 -12.53
CA VAL A 678 24.50 -0.25 -12.13
C VAL A 678 25.33 -0.54 -13.37
N LEU A 679 26.49 0.13 -13.50
CA LEU A 679 27.33 0.09 -14.70
C LEU A 679 28.77 -0.40 -14.46
N GLY A 680 29.10 -0.75 -13.21
CA GLY A 680 30.43 -1.25 -12.89
C GLY A 680 30.66 -1.54 -11.41
N TRP A 681 31.90 -1.84 -11.07
CA TRP A 681 32.35 -2.07 -9.70
C TRP A 681 33.82 -1.70 -9.53
N GLY A 682 34.26 -1.62 -8.29
CA GLY A 682 35.67 -1.49 -7.96
C GLY A 682 35.91 -1.56 -6.46
N GLU A 683 37.07 -1.09 -6.05
CA GLU A 683 37.46 -0.95 -4.66
C GLU A 683 38.01 0.45 -4.41
N ASP A 684 37.66 1.04 -3.26
CA ASP A 684 38.17 2.33 -2.80
C ASP A 684 38.68 2.16 -1.36
N ASN A 685 40.00 2.27 -1.17
CA ASN A 685 40.67 2.09 0.12
C ASN A 685 40.24 0.81 0.88
N GLY A 686 40.24 -0.35 0.21
CA GLY A 686 39.82 -1.63 0.81
C GLY A 686 38.31 -1.84 0.89
N THR A 687 37.49 -0.89 0.43
CA THR A 687 36.04 -0.99 0.44
C THR A 687 35.51 -1.29 -0.97
N PRO A 688 34.97 -2.49 -1.23
CA PRO A 688 34.38 -2.83 -2.52
C PRO A 688 33.06 -2.07 -2.73
N TYR A 689 32.81 -1.65 -3.98
CA TYR A 689 31.62 -0.88 -4.34
C TYR A 689 31.01 -1.28 -5.69
N TRP A 690 29.72 -1.02 -5.83
CA TRP A 690 29.03 -0.89 -7.11
C TRP A 690 29.14 0.57 -7.60
N LEU A 691 29.43 0.75 -8.90
CA LEU A 691 29.41 2.05 -9.56
C LEU A 691 28.04 2.26 -10.20
N VAL A 692 27.35 3.33 -9.80
CA VAL A 692 25.93 3.50 -10.09
C VAL A 692 25.66 4.90 -10.64
N ALA A 693 24.84 4.97 -11.69
CA ALA A 693 24.29 6.22 -12.23
C ALA A 693 22.90 6.47 -11.62
N ASN A 694 22.68 7.70 -11.15
CA ASN A 694 21.41 8.15 -10.60
C ASN A 694 20.64 9.00 -11.63
N SER A 695 19.34 9.19 -11.41
CA SER A 695 18.42 9.92 -12.30
C SER A 695 18.04 11.31 -11.75
N TRP A 696 18.86 11.86 -10.86
CA TRP A 696 18.65 13.18 -10.25
C TRP A 696 19.62 14.24 -10.79
N ASN A 697 19.92 14.19 -12.08
CA ASN A 697 20.84 15.09 -12.80
C ASN A 697 22.33 15.04 -12.38
N GLU A 698 23.14 15.77 -13.13
CA GLU A 698 24.61 15.80 -12.99
C GLU A 698 25.10 16.64 -11.80
N ASP A 699 24.25 17.46 -11.16
CA ASP A 699 24.66 18.30 -10.04
C ASP A 699 24.56 17.55 -8.69
N TRP A 700 23.88 16.40 -8.67
CA TRP A 700 23.76 15.53 -7.51
C TRP A 700 24.97 14.59 -7.37
N GLY A 701 25.38 14.30 -6.12
CA GLY A 701 26.40 13.29 -5.84
C GLY A 701 27.76 13.59 -6.46
N ASP A 702 28.39 12.58 -7.06
CA ASP A 702 29.62 12.70 -7.82
C ASP A 702 29.28 12.80 -9.32
N LYS A 703 28.83 13.99 -9.75
CA LYS A 703 28.43 14.28 -11.14
C LYS A 703 27.29 13.37 -11.65
N GLY A 704 26.27 13.14 -10.83
CA GLY A 704 25.16 12.22 -11.08
C GLY A 704 25.46 10.75 -10.77
N TYR A 705 26.70 10.43 -10.37
CA TYR A 705 27.09 9.08 -9.97
C TYR A 705 27.19 8.95 -8.44
N PHE A 706 27.14 7.70 -7.99
CA PHE A 706 27.54 7.34 -6.64
C PHE A 706 28.17 5.95 -6.60
N LYS A 707 28.90 5.70 -5.52
CA LYS A 707 29.40 4.37 -5.16
C LYS A 707 28.66 3.90 -3.91
N ILE A 708 28.23 2.66 -3.90
CA ILE A 708 27.58 2.01 -2.74
C ILE A 708 28.29 0.70 -2.42
N LYS A 709 28.42 0.38 -1.14
CA LYS A 709 29.12 -0.83 -0.69
C LYS A 709 28.51 -2.08 -1.33
N ARG A 710 29.40 -2.99 -1.71
CA ARG A 710 29.08 -4.22 -2.44
C ARG A 710 29.49 -5.45 -1.62
N GLY A 711 28.79 -6.56 -1.83
CA GLY A 711 29.08 -7.86 -1.21
C GLY A 711 28.34 -8.11 0.12
N ASN A 712 27.52 -7.17 0.57
CA ASN A 712 26.69 -7.29 1.76
C ASN A 712 25.22 -6.88 1.53
N ASP A 713 24.80 -6.75 0.25
CA ASP A 713 23.48 -6.27 -0.13
C ASP A 713 23.11 -4.94 0.56
N GLU A 714 24.05 -3.98 0.56
CA GLU A 714 23.87 -2.67 1.22
C GLU A 714 22.58 -1.99 0.72
N CYS A 715 21.70 -1.63 1.65
CA CYS A 715 20.37 -1.08 1.36
C CYS A 715 19.49 -1.93 0.42
N GLY A 716 19.81 -3.22 0.24
CA GLY A 716 19.08 -4.14 -0.64
C GLY A 716 19.41 -3.99 -2.13
N ILE A 717 20.49 -3.31 -2.52
CA ILE A 717 20.78 -3.01 -3.93
C ILE A 717 21.06 -4.26 -4.79
N GLU A 718 21.51 -5.36 -4.18
CA GLU A 718 21.80 -6.63 -4.86
C GLU A 718 20.56 -7.54 -4.91
N SER A 719 19.50 -7.20 -4.17
CA SER A 719 18.29 -8.02 -4.03
C SER A 719 17.33 -7.97 -5.24
N GLU A 720 17.32 -6.89 -6.00
CA GLU A 720 16.39 -6.66 -7.11
C GLU A 720 17.13 -6.12 -8.34
N ILE A 721 17.91 -6.99 -8.96
CA ILE A 721 18.61 -6.73 -10.22
C ILE A 721 17.76 -7.25 -11.39
N VAL A 722 17.43 -6.37 -12.33
CA VAL A 722 16.64 -6.67 -13.53
C VAL A 722 17.44 -6.31 -14.79
N ALA A 723 17.35 -7.19 -15.78
CA ALA A 723 18.08 -7.05 -17.03
C ALA A 723 17.32 -7.74 -18.17
N GLY A 724 17.85 -7.57 -19.38
CA GLY A 724 17.34 -8.21 -20.58
C GLY A 724 18.20 -7.94 -21.79
N MET A 725 17.95 -8.67 -22.87
CA MET A 725 18.69 -8.55 -24.13
C MET A 725 17.79 -8.00 -25.24
N PRO A 726 18.28 -7.09 -26.10
CA PRO A 726 17.53 -6.59 -27.25
C PRO A 726 17.29 -7.72 -28.27
N ARG A 727 16.16 -7.63 -28.98
CA ARG A 727 15.74 -8.61 -30.00
C ARG A 727 16.44 -8.44 -31.34
#